data_AF-A0A955RHF7-F1
#
_entry.id   AF-A0A955RHF7-F1
#
_cell.length_a   1.000
_cell.length_b   1.000
_cell.length_c   1.000
_cell.angle_alpha   90.00
_cell.angle_beta   90.00
_cell.angle_gamma   90.00
#
_symmetry.space_group_name_H-M   'P 1'
#
loop_
_entity.id
_entity.type
_entity.pdbx_description
1 polymer ?
#
loop_
_entity_poly.entity_id
_entity_poly.type
_entity_poly.pdbx_seq_one_letter_code
_entity_poly.pdbx_strand_id
1 'polypeptide(L)'
;MTIKFDYINGAETDKVWSKVYGYTPESKADQEQLGSMYAVFKFGTELEDFAIDKFAKIVIESLQTAYFEELKEYKSTLERLEEACWKMKSKIDLLLSREEEASKIGIDVEMSIAVLKNMYLYAVTVGESKIFIEREGNFVDISEGLTDRGKQGFLRSASLELQDDDKICLTTSNGNKHLLNIEEALNKLDKKKLIEKGTQEGVSIMFIADESQEWAVPELKEEEIKDTDKGAIPKEEKEDNLDINSMISEDDNNIETEFEENVEEEIDDDIEEMVEAHGEDHEMKEETMVETTEEMHQMPNNRVENIRNKAASIFASIKEKIPKRKKDDHQEEEDAYQPPIDLEEDTPYSQRREIEEEEIQYEEEGEKTALMKVLDTTLGTVATVVAAVQNHFKDNKKTYAHIINTIFSKTKSVLMAIYSIFEKEVLGKNLDRRSMNRRRVKRNRYLFLILVFFILFGSYSIIRNGNNSAKVTEATEKYQGKIDDYNGEMQSIQQEIQNETYAAGGDDKTQLIERLLDLEGNVDTTIAQLDSDDVLKNKAKFFEQLRSLSNSVDVAKDDVLNIEAFSEPEIIADLSRQFNDAELTDLEYSEGYLFASDEGRDVIYRIAPEIGADVEVHETDVTSPQILVRSTNGEIIVYDKDEEAVMGHFDPTDKESLKRYENLIPPSVGKPVESAMFDSNGALYEINQVHQQIFKREAAGDTFANGGATFQSQNPPNWKQDPELAKAIDIEAPYEIYVLAQDLGVRRYLSGGPNTLERQTYINLLDSDFTAMQKATALD
;
A
#
# COMPACT_ATOMS: atom_id res chain seq x y z
N MET A 1 4.32 12.32 28.52
CA MET A 1 3.21 13.01 27.88
C MET A 1 1.90 12.29 28.22
N THR A 2 0.93 12.99 28.81
CA THR A 2 -0.44 12.46 28.96
C THR A 2 -1.26 13.05 27.82
N ILE A 3 -1.77 12.20 26.93
CA ILE A 3 -2.41 12.68 25.70
C ILE A 3 -3.88 13.00 25.96
N LYS A 4 -4.31 14.17 25.48
CA LYS A 4 -5.71 14.53 25.31
C LYS A 4 -5.99 14.76 23.82
N PHE A 5 -7.19 14.40 23.39
CA PHE A 5 -7.62 14.63 22.02
C PHE A 5 -9.00 15.27 21.98
N ASP A 6 -9.27 16.00 20.90
CA ASP A 6 -10.58 16.53 20.56
C ASP A 6 -10.80 16.38 19.05
N TYR A 7 -12.04 16.26 18.61
CA TYR A 7 -12.31 15.91 17.22
C TYR A 7 -13.64 16.42 16.69
N ILE A 8 -13.75 16.36 15.37
CA ILE A 8 -14.93 16.70 14.57
C ILE A 8 -15.12 15.59 13.55
N ASN A 9 -16.30 14.99 13.57
CA ASN A 9 -16.77 14.09 12.52
C ASN A 9 -17.60 14.88 11.51
N GLY A 10 -17.43 14.53 10.24
CA GLY A 10 -18.13 15.16 9.12
C GLY A 10 -19.59 14.74 9.03
N ALA A 11 -20.35 15.40 8.16
CA ALA A 11 -21.63 14.86 7.75
C ALA A 11 -21.42 13.57 6.93
N GLU A 12 -22.11 12.50 7.33
CA GLU A 12 -22.15 11.23 6.60
C GLU A 12 -23.29 11.24 5.58
N THR A 13 -23.06 10.61 4.44
CA THR A 13 -24.07 10.35 3.41
C THR A 13 -24.06 8.88 3.03
N ASP A 14 -25.04 8.42 2.26
CA ASP A 14 -25.05 7.05 1.73
C ASP A 14 -23.83 6.74 0.83
N LYS A 15 -23.12 7.78 0.37
CA LYS A 15 -21.98 7.68 -0.56
C LYS A 15 -20.63 8.00 0.08
N VAL A 16 -20.62 8.72 1.20
CA VAL A 16 -19.40 9.16 1.88
C VAL A 16 -19.52 8.90 3.37
N TRP A 17 -18.58 8.14 3.88
CA TRP A 17 -18.41 7.89 5.31
C TRP A 17 -17.11 8.53 5.77
N SER A 18 -17.14 9.29 6.87
CA SER A 18 -15.92 9.88 7.42
C SER A 18 -16.01 10.01 8.93
N LYS A 19 -15.05 9.42 9.63
CA LYS A 19 -14.97 9.47 11.10
C LYS A 19 -13.54 9.55 11.60
N VAL A 20 -13.45 10.02 12.84
CA VAL A 20 -12.28 9.92 13.68
C VAL A 20 -12.34 8.63 14.50
N TYR A 21 -11.18 8.03 14.71
CA TYR A 21 -10.98 6.77 15.42
C TYR A 21 -9.81 6.91 16.41
N GLY A 22 -9.93 6.31 17.58
CA GLY A 22 -8.88 6.30 18.59
C GLY A 22 -8.93 5.01 19.40
N TYR A 23 -7.77 4.36 19.57
CA TYR A 23 -7.64 3.12 20.34
C TYR A 23 -6.38 3.16 21.20
N THR A 24 -6.57 2.92 22.50
CA THR A 24 -5.49 2.79 23.48
C THR A 24 -5.64 1.41 24.15
N PRO A 25 -4.59 0.56 24.13
CA PRO A 25 -4.63 -0.71 24.85
C PRO A 25 -4.92 -0.51 26.33
N GLU A 26 -5.80 -1.35 26.90
CA GLU A 26 -6.18 -1.26 28.33
C GLU A 26 -5.01 -1.60 29.27
N SER A 27 -4.19 -2.57 28.85
CA SER A 27 -3.01 -3.00 29.59
C SER A 27 -1.90 -1.97 29.44
N LYS A 28 -1.37 -1.46 30.57
CA LYS A 28 -0.21 -0.56 30.56
C LYS A 28 1.01 -1.15 29.85
N ALA A 29 1.21 -2.46 29.95
CA ALA A 29 2.31 -3.14 29.27
C ALA A 29 2.14 -3.09 27.74
N ASP A 30 0.91 -3.32 27.28
CA ASP A 30 0.59 -3.24 25.85
C ASP A 30 0.61 -1.80 25.37
N GLN A 31 0.19 -0.83 26.19
CA GLN A 31 0.30 0.58 25.86
C GLN A 31 1.76 1.02 25.70
N GLU A 32 2.67 0.55 26.57
CA GLU A 32 4.11 0.83 26.47
C GLU A 32 4.75 0.14 25.25
N GLN A 33 4.31 -1.08 24.92
CA GLN A 33 4.85 -1.85 23.79
C GLN A 33 4.28 -1.43 22.44
N LEU A 34 2.98 -1.18 22.35
CA LEU A 34 2.22 -1.00 21.11
C LEU A 34 1.89 0.46 20.82
N GLY A 35 1.83 1.30 21.86
CA GLY A 35 1.38 2.70 21.77
C GLY A 35 -0.14 2.84 21.68
N SER A 36 -0.59 4.08 21.49
CA SER A 36 -1.99 4.44 21.20
C SER A 36 -2.13 4.85 19.74
N MET A 37 -3.17 4.35 19.05
CA MET A 37 -3.44 4.67 17.65
C MET A 37 -4.58 5.67 17.54
N TYR A 38 -4.38 6.70 16.72
CA TYR A 38 -5.35 7.73 16.40
C TYR A 38 -5.44 7.85 14.88
N ALA A 39 -6.64 7.96 14.33
CA ALA A 39 -6.81 8.00 12.89
C ALA A 39 -8.03 8.83 12.48
N VAL A 40 -7.95 9.39 11.29
CA VAL A 40 -9.11 9.96 10.58
C VAL A 40 -9.28 9.24 9.27
N PHE A 41 -10.53 8.90 8.96
CA PHE A 41 -10.88 8.11 7.80
C PHE A 41 -11.89 8.84 6.93
N LYS A 42 -11.80 8.65 5.62
CA LYS A 42 -12.84 8.95 4.66
C LYS A 42 -12.90 7.80 3.64
N PHE A 43 -14.10 7.25 3.48
CA PHE A 43 -14.45 6.30 2.42
C PHE A 43 -15.49 6.96 1.54
N GLY A 44 -15.32 6.91 0.22
CA GLY A 44 -16.26 7.44 -0.77
C GLY A 44 -16.55 6.46 -1.89
N THR A 45 -17.79 6.39 -2.37
CA THR A 45 -18.14 5.59 -3.54
C THR A 45 -19.21 6.26 -4.38
N GLU A 46 -19.21 6.00 -5.69
CA GLU A 46 -20.29 6.47 -6.57
C GLU A 46 -21.51 5.53 -6.60
N LEU A 47 -21.35 4.30 -6.10
CA LEU A 47 -22.39 3.28 -6.06
C LEU A 47 -23.62 3.75 -5.28
N GLU A 48 -24.79 3.49 -5.84
CA GLU A 48 -26.06 3.62 -5.12
C GLU A 48 -26.26 2.37 -4.25
N ASP A 49 -26.83 2.55 -3.04
CA ASP A 49 -27.13 1.48 -2.08
C ASP A 49 -25.93 0.67 -1.54
N PHE A 50 -24.68 1.12 -1.73
CA PHE A 50 -23.52 0.47 -1.12
C PHE A 50 -23.49 0.74 0.39
N ALA A 51 -23.35 -0.32 1.20
CA ALA A 51 -23.35 -0.22 2.66
C ALA A 51 -22.01 0.31 3.21
N ILE A 52 -21.64 1.55 2.87
CA ILE A 52 -20.32 2.13 3.12
C ILE A 52 -19.93 2.17 4.60
N ASP A 53 -20.90 2.39 5.51
CA ASP A 53 -20.65 2.36 6.96
C ASP A 53 -20.22 0.96 7.44
N LYS A 54 -20.88 -0.10 6.95
CA LYS A 54 -20.49 -1.49 7.31
C LYS A 54 -19.13 -1.84 6.73
N PHE A 55 -18.88 -1.43 5.48
CA PHE A 55 -17.59 -1.61 4.85
C PHE A 55 -16.47 -0.92 5.65
N ALA A 56 -16.66 0.36 6.01
CA ALA A 56 -15.68 1.12 6.79
C ALA A 56 -15.37 0.47 8.15
N LYS A 57 -16.39 -0.01 8.86
CA LYS A 57 -16.21 -0.70 10.15
C LYS A 57 -15.35 -1.96 10.01
N ILE A 58 -15.62 -2.81 9.02
CA ILE A 58 -14.84 -4.05 8.78
C ILE A 58 -13.37 -3.70 8.45
N VAL A 59 -13.14 -2.64 7.69
CA VAL A 59 -11.79 -2.21 7.30
C VAL A 59 -11.02 -1.69 8.52
N ILE A 60 -11.65 -0.87 9.37
CA ILE A 60 -11.04 -0.32 10.58
C ILE A 60 -10.74 -1.43 11.60
N GLU A 61 -11.67 -2.36 11.79
CA GLU A 61 -11.45 -3.54 12.62
C GLU A 61 -10.27 -4.37 12.12
N SER A 62 -10.18 -4.61 10.80
CA SER A 62 -9.05 -5.31 10.20
C SER A 62 -7.70 -4.60 10.43
N LEU A 63 -7.67 -3.26 10.42
CA LEU A 63 -6.47 -2.49 10.73
C LEU A 63 -6.08 -2.64 12.21
N GLN A 64 -7.06 -2.52 13.11
CA GLN A 64 -6.86 -2.65 14.56
C GLN A 64 -6.34 -4.06 14.91
N THR A 65 -7.02 -5.11 14.46
CA THR A 65 -6.62 -6.51 14.69
C THR A 65 -5.22 -6.79 14.14
N ALA A 66 -4.94 -6.35 12.91
CA ALA A 66 -3.61 -6.52 12.33
C ALA A 66 -2.52 -5.87 13.19
N TYR A 67 -2.71 -4.62 13.61
CA TYR A 67 -1.68 -3.88 14.34
C TYR A 67 -1.50 -4.35 15.80
N PHE A 68 -2.60 -4.52 16.54
CA PHE A 68 -2.56 -4.78 17.98
C PHE A 68 -2.46 -6.26 18.34
N GLU A 69 -2.95 -7.17 17.48
CA GLU A 69 -3.03 -8.60 17.80
C GLU A 69 -2.06 -9.43 16.95
N GLU A 70 -2.18 -9.36 15.63
CA GLU A 70 -1.43 -10.25 14.72
C GLU A 70 0.06 -9.88 14.62
N LEU A 71 0.36 -8.58 14.58
CA LEU A 71 1.72 -8.07 14.32
C LEU A 71 2.43 -7.61 15.60
N LYS A 72 1.95 -8.01 16.78
CA LYS A 72 2.49 -7.58 18.08
C LYS A 72 3.98 -7.87 18.29
N GLU A 73 4.51 -8.88 17.59
CA GLU A 73 5.91 -9.33 17.68
C GLU A 73 6.86 -8.61 16.70
N TYR A 74 6.36 -7.70 15.85
CA TYR A 74 7.21 -6.94 14.92
C TYR A 74 8.20 -6.05 15.66
N LYS A 75 9.46 -5.99 15.19
CA LYS A 75 10.53 -5.25 15.87
C LYS A 75 10.33 -3.72 15.84
N SER A 76 9.92 -3.20 14.69
CA SER A 76 9.70 -1.76 14.50
C SER A 76 8.22 -1.41 14.57
N THR A 77 7.89 -0.34 15.29
CA THR A 77 6.52 0.21 15.37
C THR A 77 6.07 0.78 14.02
N LEU A 78 6.99 1.37 13.25
CA LEU A 78 6.70 1.89 11.90
C LEU A 78 6.39 0.74 10.93
N GLU A 79 7.27 -0.26 10.83
CA GLU A 79 7.09 -1.40 9.93
C GLU A 79 5.80 -2.16 10.25
N ARG A 80 5.47 -2.29 11.54
CA ARG A 80 4.20 -2.88 11.99
C ARG A 80 3.00 -2.10 11.50
N LEU A 81 3.05 -0.76 11.59
CA LEU A 81 1.97 0.11 11.14
C LEU A 81 1.80 0.03 9.61
N GLU A 82 2.90 0.01 8.87
CA GLU A 82 2.89 -0.19 7.41
C GLU A 82 2.27 -1.53 7.03
N GLU A 83 2.72 -2.63 7.65
CA GLU A 83 2.21 -3.98 7.40
C GLU A 83 0.71 -4.10 7.76
N ALA A 84 0.27 -3.47 8.85
CA ALA A 84 -1.14 -3.41 9.22
C ALA A 84 -1.99 -2.70 8.15
N CYS A 85 -1.47 -1.61 7.58
CA CYS A 85 -2.12 -0.92 6.46
C CYS A 85 -2.17 -1.79 5.18
N TRP A 86 -1.14 -2.59 4.90
CA TRP A 86 -1.13 -3.53 3.78
C TRP A 86 -2.13 -4.68 3.94
N LYS A 87 -2.27 -5.21 5.16
CA LYS A 87 -3.31 -6.20 5.49
C LYS A 87 -4.71 -5.61 5.34
N MET A 88 -4.91 -4.39 5.83
CA MET A 88 -6.15 -3.65 5.64
C MET A 88 -6.46 -3.43 4.15
N LYS A 89 -5.48 -3.04 3.33
CA LYS A 89 -5.63 -2.93 1.86
C LYS A 89 -6.05 -4.28 1.24
N SER A 90 -5.40 -5.36 1.63
CA SER A 90 -5.73 -6.71 1.15
C SER A 90 -7.16 -7.11 1.52
N LYS A 91 -7.64 -6.70 2.70
CA LYS A 91 -9.04 -6.88 3.12
C LYS A 91 -9.99 -6.06 2.25
N ILE A 92 -9.67 -4.80 1.95
CA ILE A 92 -10.43 -3.95 1.03
C ILE A 92 -10.56 -4.63 -0.34
N ASP A 93 -9.44 -5.05 -0.93
CA ASP A 93 -9.42 -5.71 -2.24
C ASP A 93 -10.28 -6.99 -2.24
N LEU A 94 -10.20 -7.79 -1.17
CA LEU A 94 -11.02 -8.98 -1.00
C LEU A 94 -12.51 -8.66 -0.92
N LEU A 95 -12.91 -7.64 -0.15
CA LEU A 95 -14.31 -7.23 -0.04
C LEU A 95 -14.84 -6.71 -1.37
N LEU A 96 -14.08 -5.86 -2.06
CA LEU A 96 -14.44 -5.34 -3.38
C LEU A 96 -14.58 -6.45 -4.43
N SER A 97 -13.70 -7.46 -4.41
CA SER A 97 -13.76 -8.58 -5.36
C SER A 97 -15.03 -9.44 -5.25
N ARG A 98 -15.74 -9.38 -4.10
CA ARG A 98 -17.00 -10.11 -3.88
C ARG A 98 -18.20 -9.40 -4.50
N GLU A 99 -18.09 -8.08 -4.75
CA GLU A 99 -19.14 -7.27 -5.33
C GLU A 99 -18.70 -6.75 -6.71
N GLU A 100 -19.24 -7.34 -7.78
CA GLU A 100 -18.81 -7.04 -9.16
C GLU A 100 -18.92 -5.55 -9.51
N GLU A 101 -19.93 -4.85 -8.98
CA GLU A 101 -20.11 -3.42 -9.21
C GLU A 101 -19.07 -2.59 -8.44
N ALA A 102 -18.80 -2.91 -7.16
CA ALA A 102 -17.79 -2.24 -6.35
C ALA A 102 -16.38 -2.47 -6.87
N SER A 103 -16.08 -3.66 -7.39
CA SER A 103 -14.80 -3.93 -8.06
C SER A 103 -14.59 -3.11 -9.34
N LYS A 104 -15.66 -2.68 -10.01
CA LYS A 104 -15.59 -1.88 -11.24
C LYS A 104 -15.52 -0.38 -10.98
N ILE A 105 -16.31 0.10 -10.02
CA ILE A 105 -16.36 1.53 -9.67
C ILE A 105 -15.21 1.91 -8.73
N GLY A 106 -14.86 1.02 -7.80
CA GLY A 106 -13.89 1.28 -6.75
C GLY A 106 -14.50 2.01 -5.55
N ILE A 107 -13.67 2.17 -4.52
CA ILE A 107 -13.92 2.99 -3.33
C ILE A 107 -12.72 3.92 -3.17
N ASP A 108 -13.00 5.21 -3.05
CA ASP A 108 -12.03 6.22 -2.68
C ASP A 108 -11.73 6.11 -1.18
N VAL A 109 -10.45 5.99 -0.82
CA VAL A 109 -10.00 5.78 0.55
C VAL A 109 -8.95 6.82 0.89
N GLU A 110 -9.23 7.60 1.93
CA GLU A 110 -8.26 8.50 2.54
C GLU A 110 -8.15 8.19 4.04
N MET A 111 -6.92 8.14 4.54
CA MET A 111 -6.70 8.06 5.98
C MET A 111 -5.38 8.66 6.42
N SER A 112 -5.42 9.36 7.54
CA SER A 112 -4.21 9.74 8.27
C SER A 112 -4.22 9.02 9.60
N ILE A 113 -3.15 8.29 9.89
CA ILE A 113 -2.98 7.48 11.10
C ILE A 113 -1.74 7.98 11.85
N ALA A 114 -1.88 8.14 13.17
CA ALA A 114 -0.82 8.48 14.09
C ALA A 114 -0.79 7.45 15.22
N VAL A 115 0.34 6.76 15.38
CA VAL A 115 0.61 5.95 16.56
C VAL A 115 1.57 6.70 17.46
N LEU A 116 1.15 6.95 18.70
CA LEU A 116 1.96 7.57 19.74
C LEU A 116 2.52 6.49 20.66
N LYS A 117 3.84 6.39 20.72
CA LYS A 117 4.53 5.46 21.61
C LYS A 117 5.73 6.15 22.22
N ASN A 118 5.72 6.28 23.55
CA ASN A 118 6.69 7.08 24.30
C ASN A 118 6.69 8.55 23.81
N MET A 119 7.86 9.08 23.42
CA MET A 119 8.01 10.42 22.84
C MET A 119 8.12 10.36 21.30
N TYR A 120 7.57 9.33 20.66
CA TYR A 120 7.62 9.19 19.20
C TYR A 120 6.22 9.13 18.60
N LEU A 121 6.07 9.85 17.50
CA LEU A 121 4.95 9.78 16.57
C LEU A 121 5.36 8.90 15.38
N TYR A 122 4.57 7.88 15.10
CA TYR A 122 4.66 7.09 13.87
C TYR A 122 3.44 7.43 13.03
N ALA A 123 3.67 8.03 11.87
CA ALA A 123 2.63 8.59 11.03
C ALA A 123 2.51 7.82 9.72
N VAL A 124 1.29 7.58 9.27
CA VAL A 124 0.98 7.02 7.95
C VAL A 124 -0.14 7.84 7.29
N THR A 125 -0.01 8.10 5.99
CA THR A 125 -1.09 8.66 5.17
C THR A 125 -1.39 7.75 3.98
N VAL A 126 -2.67 7.60 3.66
CA VAL A 126 -3.21 7.02 2.42
C VAL A 126 -4.09 8.09 1.77
N GLY A 127 -3.97 8.21 0.44
CA GLY A 127 -4.71 9.21 -0.34
C GLY A 127 -4.26 10.65 -0.05
N GLU A 128 -5.22 11.57 -0.08
CA GLU A 128 -4.99 13.02 0.05
C GLU A 128 -5.17 13.56 1.48
N SER A 129 -5.24 12.67 2.48
CA SER A 129 -5.30 13.08 3.88
C SER A 129 -3.99 13.75 4.33
N LYS A 130 -4.07 14.59 5.36
CA LYS A 130 -2.97 15.41 5.86
C LYS A 130 -2.81 15.29 7.38
N ILE A 131 -1.57 15.38 7.82
CA ILE A 131 -1.10 15.44 9.20
C ILE A 131 -0.32 16.74 9.36
N PHE A 132 -0.75 17.57 10.30
CA PHE A 132 -0.05 18.80 10.67
C PHE A 132 0.53 18.66 12.07
N ILE A 133 1.66 19.32 12.29
CA ILE A 133 2.23 19.55 13.61
C ILE A 133 2.39 21.04 13.85
N GLU A 134 2.02 21.49 15.04
CA GLU A 134 2.41 22.80 15.55
C GLU A 134 3.50 22.61 16.60
N ARG A 135 4.67 23.17 16.32
CA ARG A 135 5.85 23.12 17.19
C ARG A 135 6.44 24.53 17.34
N GLU A 136 6.56 24.99 18.58
CA GLU A 136 7.10 26.32 18.91
C GLU A 136 6.43 27.47 18.12
N GLY A 137 5.12 27.39 17.89
CA GLY A 137 4.35 28.37 17.11
C GLY A 137 4.38 28.17 15.59
N ASN A 138 5.11 27.18 15.08
CA ASN A 138 5.22 26.90 13.65
C ASN A 138 4.28 25.76 13.25
N PHE A 139 3.33 26.06 12.36
CA PHE A 139 2.40 25.09 11.80
C PHE A 139 2.97 24.48 10.51
N VAL A 140 3.24 23.18 10.52
CA VAL A 140 3.91 22.45 9.44
C VAL A 140 3.07 21.26 8.99
N ASP A 141 2.91 21.10 7.68
CA ASP A 141 2.35 19.89 7.07
C ASP A 141 3.44 18.80 6.99
N ILE A 142 3.37 17.81 7.88
CA ILE A 142 4.38 16.73 7.89
C ILE A 142 4.04 15.62 6.90
N SER A 143 2.87 15.67 6.25
CA SER A 143 2.46 14.67 5.25
C SER A 143 3.33 14.70 4.01
N GLU A 144 3.94 15.85 3.72
CA GLU A 144 4.79 16.07 2.56
C GLU A 144 6.18 15.44 2.75
N GLY A 145 6.65 15.33 4.00
CA GLY A 145 7.88 14.62 4.34
C GLY A 145 7.70 13.11 4.60
N LEU A 146 6.49 12.57 4.41
CA LEU A 146 6.28 11.12 4.53
C LEU A 146 6.76 10.43 3.26
N THR A 147 7.50 9.32 3.41
CA THR A 147 8.09 8.59 2.28
C THR A 147 7.31 7.31 2.00
N ASP A 148 7.20 6.95 0.72
CA ASP A 148 6.72 5.63 0.32
C ASP A 148 7.90 4.67 0.20
N ARG A 149 8.28 4.06 1.33
CA ARG A 149 9.43 3.15 1.41
C ARG A 149 9.30 1.95 0.49
N GLY A 150 8.07 1.54 0.16
CA GLY A 150 7.79 0.44 -0.76
C GLY A 150 7.73 0.85 -2.22
N LYS A 151 7.72 2.16 -2.53
CA LYS A 151 7.49 2.74 -3.86
C LYS A 151 6.25 2.16 -4.57
N GLN A 152 5.21 1.84 -3.80
CA GLN A 152 3.99 1.20 -4.32
C GLN A 152 2.84 2.19 -4.58
N GLY A 153 2.99 3.46 -4.20
CA GLY A 153 2.03 4.55 -4.35
C GLY A 153 0.81 4.46 -3.43
N PHE A 154 0.75 3.50 -2.50
CA PHE A 154 -0.44 3.29 -1.66
C PHE A 154 -0.38 4.09 -0.35
N LEU A 155 0.72 4.00 0.39
CA LEU A 155 0.88 4.66 1.68
C LEU A 155 2.21 5.41 1.73
N ARG A 156 2.25 6.47 2.53
CA ARG A 156 3.49 7.17 2.92
C ARG A 156 3.62 7.15 4.42
N SER A 157 4.83 6.94 4.93
CA SER A 157 5.08 6.78 6.35
C SER A 157 6.32 7.55 6.81
N ALA A 158 6.37 7.88 8.10
CA ALA A 158 7.57 8.39 8.77
C ALA A 158 7.45 8.21 10.29
N SER A 159 8.56 8.43 10.99
CA SER A 159 8.59 8.58 12.44
C SER A 159 9.20 9.91 12.84
N LEU A 160 8.66 10.55 13.87
CA LEU A 160 9.10 11.84 14.38
C LEU A 160 9.21 11.78 15.91
N GLU A 161 10.28 12.33 16.49
CA GLU A 161 10.37 12.56 17.94
C GLU A 161 9.54 13.80 18.33
N LEU A 162 8.68 13.63 19.34
CA LEU A 162 7.79 14.66 19.86
C LEU A 162 8.44 15.44 21.00
N GLN A 163 8.10 16.73 21.06
CA GLN A 163 8.38 17.63 22.17
C GLN A 163 7.14 17.77 23.06
N ASP A 164 7.33 18.19 24.32
CA ASP A 164 6.24 18.27 25.31
C ASP A 164 5.13 19.26 24.91
N ASP A 165 5.45 20.26 24.08
CA ASP A 165 4.54 21.31 23.62
C ASP A 165 3.96 21.07 22.21
N ASP A 166 4.34 19.97 21.54
CA ASP A 166 3.82 19.65 20.22
C ASP A 166 2.30 19.45 20.22
N LYS A 167 1.63 19.97 19.18
CA LYS A 167 0.21 19.73 18.89
C LYS A 167 0.09 19.10 17.51
N ILE A 168 -0.66 18.02 17.40
CA ILE A 168 -0.84 17.28 16.16
C ILE A 168 -2.28 17.43 15.69
N CYS A 169 -2.46 17.60 14.38
CA CYS A 169 -3.77 17.59 13.73
C CYS A 169 -3.80 16.56 12.61
N LEU A 170 -4.75 15.63 12.65
CA LEU A 170 -5.06 14.71 11.56
C LEU A 170 -6.29 15.22 10.82
N THR A 171 -6.27 15.26 9.48
CA THR A 171 -7.44 15.63 8.68
C THR A 171 -7.55 14.87 7.38
N THR A 172 -8.78 14.64 6.95
CA THR A 172 -9.13 14.26 5.57
C THR A 172 -8.88 15.40 4.57
N SER A 173 -8.83 15.10 3.28
CA SER A 173 -8.58 16.09 2.21
C SER A 173 -9.59 17.24 2.19
N ASN A 174 -10.86 16.94 2.50
CA ASN A 174 -11.91 17.97 2.54
C ASN A 174 -11.74 18.93 3.73
N GLY A 175 -11.17 18.48 4.84
CA GLY A 175 -10.83 19.37 5.96
C GLY A 175 -9.72 20.35 5.59
N ASN A 176 -8.76 19.90 4.77
CA ASN A 176 -7.63 20.71 4.30
C ASN A 176 -8.04 21.97 3.51
N LYS A 177 -9.24 21.99 2.90
CA LYS A 177 -9.77 23.19 2.21
C LYS A 177 -9.94 24.39 3.15
N HIS A 178 -9.79 24.21 4.46
CA HIS A 178 -9.90 25.24 5.49
C HIS A 178 -8.61 25.44 6.31
N LEU A 179 -7.43 25.23 5.73
CA LEU A 179 -6.09 25.34 6.36
C LEU A 179 -5.94 26.47 7.39
N LEU A 180 -6.26 27.72 7.01
CA LEU A 180 -6.13 28.88 7.89
C LEU A 180 -6.94 28.75 9.20
N ASN A 181 -8.08 28.06 9.14
CA ASN A 181 -8.91 27.82 10.31
C ASN A 181 -8.37 26.65 11.14
N ILE A 182 -7.75 25.66 10.51
CA ILE A 182 -7.11 24.53 11.21
C ILE A 182 -5.94 25.04 12.02
N GLU A 183 -5.07 25.86 11.44
CA GLU A 183 -3.95 26.48 12.15
C GLU A 183 -4.42 27.28 13.37
N GLU A 184 -5.43 28.15 13.19
CA GLU A 184 -5.94 28.96 14.32
C GLU A 184 -6.65 28.11 15.39
N ALA A 185 -7.31 27.03 14.98
CA ALA A 185 -7.99 26.11 15.88
C ALA A 185 -7.02 25.20 16.63
N LEU A 186 -5.96 24.72 15.98
CA LEU A 186 -4.92 23.90 16.59
C LEU A 186 -4.11 24.73 17.59
N ASN A 187 -3.71 25.95 17.20
CA ASN A 187 -2.98 26.87 18.07
C ASN A 187 -3.70 27.12 19.40
N LYS A 188 -5.03 27.29 19.35
CA LYS A 188 -5.90 27.57 20.50
C LYS A 188 -6.55 26.32 21.11
N LEU A 189 -6.30 25.14 20.55
CA LEU A 189 -7.00 23.89 20.87
C LEU A 189 -8.53 24.09 21.00
N ASP A 190 -9.10 24.80 20.02
CA ASP A 190 -10.51 25.23 20.02
C ASP A 190 -11.26 24.69 18.80
N LYS A 191 -11.88 23.51 18.96
CA LYS A 191 -12.69 22.90 17.90
C LYS A 191 -13.90 23.76 17.49
N LYS A 192 -14.37 24.71 18.31
CA LYS A 192 -15.58 25.50 17.98
C LYS A 192 -15.43 26.27 16.68
N LYS A 193 -14.21 26.68 16.36
CA LYS A 193 -13.87 27.36 15.11
C LYS A 193 -14.05 26.53 13.86
N LEU A 194 -14.11 25.21 14.03
CA LEU A 194 -14.27 24.25 12.96
C LEU A 194 -15.67 23.60 12.95
N ILE A 195 -16.55 23.89 13.93
CA ILE A 195 -17.90 23.30 14.00
C ILE A 195 -18.74 23.60 12.75
N GLU A 196 -18.69 24.83 12.23
CA GLU A 196 -19.39 25.18 10.98
C GLU A 196 -18.87 24.41 9.75
N LYS A 197 -17.69 23.79 9.87
CA LYS A 197 -17.06 22.99 8.81
C LYS A 197 -17.29 21.50 9.00
N GLY A 198 -17.42 21.03 10.24
CA GLY A 198 -17.82 19.65 10.57
C GLY A 198 -19.16 19.23 9.98
N THR A 199 -20.00 20.18 9.55
CA THR A 199 -21.25 19.87 8.84
C THR A 199 -21.05 19.56 7.35
N GLN A 200 -19.83 19.68 6.82
CA GLN A 200 -19.53 19.35 5.42
C GLN A 200 -19.27 17.85 5.25
N GLU A 201 -19.67 17.32 4.09
CA GLU A 201 -19.51 15.91 3.74
C GLU A 201 -18.03 15.53 3.63
N GLY A 202 -17.67 14.41 4.27
CA GLY A 202 -16.32 13.85 4.21
C GLY A 202 -15.23 14.66 4.94
N VAL A 203 -15.60 15.57 5.86
CA VAL A 203 -14.64 16.32 6.68
C VAL A 203 -14.47 15.65 8.04
N SER A 204 -13.35 14.97 8.29
CA SER A 204 -12.96 14.56 9.64
C SER A 204 -11.64 15.22 10.05
N ILE A 205 -11.61 15.73 11.29
CA ILE A 205 -10.47 16.44 11.89
C ILE A 205 -10.28 15.97 13.33
N MET A 206 -9.04 15.68 13.72
CA MET A 206 -8.67 15.28 15.07
C MET A 206 -7.48 16.10 15.55
N PHE A 207 -7.57 16.65 16.75
CA PHE A 207 -6.49 17.31 17.46
C PHE A 207 -5.97 16.42 18.58
N ILE A 208 -4.66 16.39 18.75
CA ILE A 208 -3.95 15.59 19.74
C ILE A 208 -2.88 16.49 20.36
N ALA A 209 -2.88 16.65 21.68
CA ALA A 209 -1.86 17.41 22.40
C ALA A 209 -1.71 16.89 23.84
N ASP A 210 -0.71 17.38 24.58
CA ASP A 210 -0.58 17.04 25.99
C ASP A 210 -1.75 17.64 26.81
N GLU A 211 -2.25 16.90 27.79
CA GLU A 211 -3.34 17.29 28.69
C GLU A 211 -2.99 18.56 29.50
N SER A 212 -1.70 18.80 29.76
CA SER A 212 -1.22 19.98 30.49
C SER A 212 -1.35 21.28 29.70
N GLN A 213 -1.57 21.22 28.40
CA GLN A 213 -1.78 22.41 27.57
C GLN A 213 -3.15 23.05 27.83
N GLU A 214 -3.29 24.35 27.55
CA GLU A 214 -4.55 25.07 27.73
C GLU A 214 -5.53 24.73 26.59
N TRP A 215 -6.41 23.75 26.82
CA TRP A 215 -7.53 23.44 25.93
C TRP A 215 -8.65 24.47 26.13
N ALA A 216 -9.19 25.02 25.04
CA ALA A 216 -10.32 25.95 25.13
C ALA A 216 -11.52 25.24 25.77
N VAL A 217 -11.86 25.64 27.00
CA VAL A 217 -13.02 25.11 27.69
C VAL A 217 -14.26 25.55 26.91
N PRO A 218 -15.19 24.64 26.58
CA PRO A 218 -16.43 25.05 25.98
C PRO A 218 -17.10 26.05 26.93
N GLU A 219 -17.16 27.33 26.55
CA GLU A 219 -18.12 28.25 27.16
C GLU A 219 -19.49 27.58 27.05
N LEU A 220 -19.96 27.00 28.15
CA LEU A 220 -21.34 26.64 28.35
C LEU A 220 -22.08 27.97 28.27
N LYS A 221 -22.68 28.25 27.12
CA LYS A 221 -23.71 29.28 27.08
C LYS A 221 -24.79 28.75 28.02
N GLU A 222 -24.80 29.25 29.26
CA GLU A 222 -26.03 29.28 30.04
C GLU A 222 -27.03 29.94 29.10
N GLU A 223 -27.91 29.13 28.51
CA GLU A 223 -29.07 29.68 27.83
C GLU A 223 -29.78 30.48 28.93
N GLU A 224 -29.64 31.81 28.87
CA GLU A 224 -30.58 32.72 29.50
C GLU A 224 -31.94 32.23 29.01
N ILE A 225 -32.65 31.49 29.87
CA ILE A 225 -34.08 31.28 29.77
C ILE A 225 -34.65 32.69 29.82
N LYS A 226 -34.78 33.30 28.63
CA LYS A 226 -35.49 34.56 28.45
C LYS A 226 -36.94 34.25 28.77
N ASP A 227 -37.25 34.49 30.04
CA ASP A 227 -38.58 34.55 30.60
C ASP A 227 -39.37 35.50 29.70
N THR A 228 -40.13 34.90 28.79
CA THR A 228 -40.80 35.60 27.72
C THR A 228 -42.03 36.23 28.35
N ASP A 229 -41.85 37.50 28.67
CA ASP A 229 -42.84 38.54 28.91
C ASP A 229 -44.22 38.20 28.30
N LYS A 230 -45.09 37.56 29.11
CA LYS A 230 -46.50 37.34 28.79
C LYS A 230 -47.28 38.63 29.06
N GLY A 231 -47.28 39.51 28.07
CA GLY A 231 -48.29 40.55 27.93
C GLY A 231 -49.67 39.97 27.59
N ALA A 232 -50.67 40.45 28.35
CA ALA A 232 -52.11 40.50 28.04
C ALA A 232 -52.94 39.20 28.09
N ILE A 233 -53.56 39.01 29.26
CA ILE A 233 -54.77 38.22 29.53
C ILE A 233 -56.01 38.91 28.91
N PRO A 234 -56.86 38.23 28.12
CA PRO A 234 -58.29 38.47 28.11
C PRO A 234 -58.96 37.60 29.19
N LYS A 235 -59.81 38.25 30.00
CA LYS A 235 -60.64 37.63 31.04
C LYS A 235 -61.55 36.56 30.44
N GLU A 236 -61.58 35.38 31.06
CA GLU A 236 -62.83 34.65 31.36
C GLU A 236 -62.59 33.55 32.43
N GLU A 237 -63.47 33.60 33.43
CA GLU A 237 -64.00 32.61 34.40
C GLU A 237 -63.23 31.27 34.60
N LYS A 238 -62.60 31.05 35.77
CA LYS A 238 -63.08 30.54 37.08
C LYS A 238 -63.17 29.00 37.22
N GLU A 239 -62.57 28.53 38.31
CA GLU A 239 -62.67 27.20 38.98
C GLU A 239 -61.88 26.08 38.27
N ASP A 240 -61.03 25.25 38.91
CA ASP A 240 -60.74 24.98 40.32
C ASP A 240 -59.37 24.24 40.42
N ASN A 241 -58.69 24.43 41.56
CA ASN A 241 -57.74 23.53 42.25
C ASN A 241 -57.01 22.41 41.48
N LEU A 242 -55.67 22.44 41.48
CA LEU A 242 -54.89 21.59 42.41
C LEU A 242 -53.41 21.97 42.42
N ASP A 243 -52.87 21.78 43.61
CA ASP A 243 -51.64 22.28 44.19
C ASP A 243 -50.56 21.17 44.17
N ILE A 244 -49.34 21.56 44.53
CA ILE A 244 -48.27 20.75 45.15
C ILE A 244 -47.11 20.32 44.24
N ASN A 245 -46.12 21.22 44.19
CA ASN A 245 -44.74 20.98 44.61
C ASN A 245 -44.42 19.58 45.19
N SER A 246 -43.59 18.79 44.51
CA SER A 246 -42.63 17.93 45.21
C SER A 246 -41.51 17.43 44.30
N MET A 247 -40.30 17.42 44.87
CA MET A 247 -39.11 16.66 44.44
C MET A 247 -38.18 17.35 43.43
N ILE A 248 -37.42 18.30 43.98
CA ILE A 248 -35.99 18.38 43.75
C ILE A 248 -35.35 17.12 44.38
N SER A 249 -34.65 16.34 43.58
CA SER A 249 -33.53 15.52 44.05
C SER A 249 -32.34 15.80 43.13
N GLU A 250 -31.29 16.32 43.74
CA GLU A 250 -29.92 16.32 43.26
C GLU A 250 -29.47 14.86 43.11
N ASP A 251 -29.01 14.49 41.91
CA ASP A 251 -27.99 13.46 41.66
C ASP A 251 -27.90 13.28 40.13
N ASP A 252 -26.91 13.90 39.49
CA ASP A 252 -26.42 13.52 38.16
C ASP A 252 -25.03 14.15 37.96
N ASN A 253 -23.99 13.43 38.38
CA ASN A 253 -22.60 13.63 37.97
C ASN A 253 -21.89 12.27 38.02
N ASN A 254 -22.26 11.40 37.07
CA ASN A 254 -21.41 10.30 36.62
C ASN A 254 -21.87 9.86 35.22
N ILE A 255 -21.33 10.48 34.18
CA ILE A 255 -21.45 9.95 32.81
C ILE A 255 -20.30 8.96 32.65
N GLU A 256 -20.52 7.73 33.10
CA GLU A 256 -19.82 6.57 32.54
C GLU A 256 -20.37 6.34 31.13
N THR A 257 -19.47 6.34 30.15
CA THR A 257 -19.75 5.94 28.77
C THR A 257 -20.08 4.45 28.74
N GLU A 258 -21.37 4.11 28.82
CA GLU A 258 -21.88 2.81 28.40
C GLU A 258 -21.87 2.77 26.85
N PHE A 259 -21.00 1.93 26.30
CA PHE A 259 -21.07 1.50 24.90
C PHE A 259 -22.12 0.39 24.82
N GLU A 260 -23.12 0.54 23.96
CA GLU A 260 -24.15 -0.47 23.73
C GLU A 260 -23.52 -1.74 23.12
N GLU A 261 -23.35 -2.75 23.97
CA GLU A 261 -23.13 -4.15 23.60
C GLU A 261 -24.49 -4.75 23.22
N ASN A 262 -24.81 -4.81 21.91
CA ASN A 262 -25.92 -5.60 21.39
C ASN A 262 -25.86 -5.76 19.86
N VAL A 263 -24.90 -6.54 19.34
CA VAL A 263 -25.08 -7.36 18.12
C VAL A 263 -24.16 -8.59 18.23
N GLU A 264 -24.57 -9.60 19.00
CA GLU A 264 -24.09 -10.97 18.82
C GLU A 264 -25.30 -11.83 18.40
N GLU A 265 -25.35 -12.22 17.12
CA GLU A 265 -25.67 -13.58 16.68
C GLU A 265 -25.71 -13.63 15.13
N GLU A 266 -25.07 -14.67 14.59
CA GLU A 266 -25.00 -15.08 13.18
C GLU A 266 -24.09 -14.26 12.26
N ILE A 267 -22.79 -14.56 12.29
CA ILE A 267 -21.96 -15.03 11.15
C ILE A 267 -20.64 -15.50 11.78
N ASP A 268 -20.47 -16.80 12.03
CA ASP A 268 -19.15 -17.41 12.14
C ASP A 268 -19.28 -18.93 12.05
N ASP A 269 -18.65 -19.52 11.03
CA ASP A 269 -18.38 -20.95 10.88
C ASP A 269 -17.42 -21.20 9.68
N ASP A 270 -17.27 -20.23 8.74
CA ASP A 270 -16.49 -20.43 7.50
C ASP A 270 -15.10 -19.72 7.46
N ILE A 271 -14.71 -18.93 8.48
CA ILE A 271 -13.50 -18.08 8.41
C ILE A 271 -12.27 -18.67 9.15
N GLU A 272 -12.46 -19.55 10.14
CA GLU A 272 -11.36 -20.01 11.01
C GLU A 272 -10.47 -21.14 10.41
N GLU A 273 -10.90 -21.87 9.37
CA GLU A 273 -10.13 -23.03 8.82
C GLU A 273 -8.98 -22.63 7.86
N MET A 274 -8.70 -21.34 7.59
CA MET A 274 -7.71 -20.91 6.58
C MET A 274 -6.43 -20.23 7.10
N VAL A 275 -6.32 -19.91 8.40
CA VAL A 275 -5.18 -19.09 8.91
C VAL A 275 -4.05 -19.92 9.58
N GLU A 276 -4.28 -21.17 9.99
CA GLU A 276 -3.29 -21.96 10.74
C GLU A 276 -2.14 -22.61 9.93
N ALA A 277 -1.91 -22.26 8.65
CA ALA A 277 -0.96 -23.01 7.81
C ALA A 277 0.45 -22.42 7.66
N HIS A 278 0.77 -21.23 8.16
CA HIS A 278 2.09 -20.61 7.96
C HIS A 278 2.70 -20.05 9.24
N GLY A 279 3.48 -20.90 9.91
CA GLY A 279 4.36 -20.52 11.01
C GLY A 279 5.23 -21.70 11.44
N GLU A 280 6.24 -22.04 10.66
CA GLU A 280 7.37 -22.83 11.15
C GLU A 280 8.69 -22.13 10.79
N ASP A 281 9.49 -21.95 11.84
CA ASP A 281 10.75 -21.20 11.90
C ASP A 281 11.85 -21.77 11.00
N HIS A 282 12.59 -20.87 10.34
CA HIS A 282 13.90 -21.22 9.77
C HIS A 282 15.03 -20.60 10.61
N GLU A 283 15.51 -21.38 11.57
CA GLU A 283 16.79 -21.17 12.24
C GLU A 283 17.90 -21.67 11.28
N MET A 284 18.71 -20.76 10.73
CA MET A 284 19.87 -21.12 9.90
C MET A 284 21.02 -21.61 10.78
N LYS A 285 21.39 -22.88 10.66
CA LYS A 285 22.73 -23.38 10.99
C LYS A 285 23.36 -24.03 9.77
N GLU A 286 24.53 -23.52 9.41
CA GLU A 286 25.47 -24.13 8.48
C GLU A 286 25.90 -25.51 9.01
N GLU A 287 25.68 -26.56 8.21
CA GLU A 287 26.56 -27.72 8.22
C GLU A 287 26.48 -28.45 6.86
N THR A 288 27.63 -28.54 6.20
CA THR A 288 27.87 -29.36 5.01
C THR A 288 27.67 -30.84 5.31
N MET A 289 26.77 -31.53 4.60
CA MET A 289 26.91 -32.96 4.31
C MET A 289 26.23 -33.37 2.99
N VAL A 290 26.99 -34.14 2.23
CA VAL A 290 26.59 -34.94 1.06
C VAL A 290 25.95 -36.23 1.57
N GLU A 291 24.69 -36.53 1.22
CA GLU A 291 24.26 -37.92 0.93
C GLU A 291 22.82 -38.04 0.36
N THR A 292 22.76 -38.71 -0.80
CA THR A 292 21.79 -39.71 -1.30
C THR A 292 20.27 -39.51 -1.20
N THR A 293 19.68 -39.39 -2.39
CA THR A 293 18.30 -39.69 -2.78
C THR A 293 17.89 -41.13 -2.49
N GLU A 294 17.15 -41.40 -1.40
CA GLU A 294 16.40 -42.66 -1.25
C GLU A 294 15.25 -42.65 -0.21
N GLU A 295 14.48 -41.57 -0.06
CA GLU A 295 13.21 -41.64 0.70
C GLU A 295 12.10 -40.82 0.03
N MET A 296 11.43 -41.42 -0.95
CA MET A 296 10.24 -40.80 -1.57
C MET A 296 9.20 -41.83 -1.98
N HIS A 297 8.93 -42.84 -1.15
CA HIS A 297 7.97 -43.92 -1.45
C HIS A 297 7.05 -44.29 -0.27
N GLN A 298 6.45 -43.33 0.44
CA GLN A 298 5.33 -43.58 1.37
C GLN A 298 4.32 -42.42 1.45
N MET A 299 3.62 -42.10 0.35
CA MET A 299 2.57 -41.05 0.34
C MET A 299 1.15 -41.39 -0.18
N PRO A 300 0.71 -42.65 -0.48
CA PRO A 300 -0.70 -42.87 -0.86
C PRO A 300 -1.68 -43.06 0.31
N ASN A 301 -1.24 -43.56 1.48
CA ASN A 301 -2.17 -44.03 2.52
C ASN A 301 -2.77 -42.90 3.37
N ASN A 302 -1.99 -41.87 3.73
CA ASN A 302 -2.47 -40.76 4.58
C ASN A 302 -3.59 -39.93 3.91
N ARG A 303 -3.64 -39.89 2.57
CA ARG A 303 -4.60 -39.07 1.84
C ARG A 303 -5.99 -39.72 1.75
N VAL A 304 -6.04 -41.05 1.68
CA VAL A 304 -7.30 -41.82 1.73
C VAL A 304 -7.90 -41.75 3.13
N GLU A 305 -7.05 -41.75 4.16
CA GLU A 305 -7.45 -41.61 5.57
C GLU A 305 -8.00 -40.22 5.86
N ASN A 306 -7.37 -39.16 5.33
CA ASN A 306 -7.91 -37.79 5.44
C ASN A 306 -9.26 -37.58 4.75
N ILE A 307 -9.49 -38.19 3.58
CA ILE A 307 -10.81 -38.13 2.92
C ILE A 307 -11.86 -38.90 3.73
N ARG A 308 -11.49 -40.04 4.33
CA ARG A 308 -12.36 -40.81 5.21
C ARG A 308 -12.74 -40.04 6.47
N ASN A 309 -11.77 -39.33 7.07
CA ASN A 309 -11.96 -38.53 8.28
C ASN A 309 -12.80 -37.28 8.00
N LYS A 310 -12.57 -36.58 6.87
CA LYS A 310 -13.37 -35.40 6.48
C LYS A 310 -14.80 -35.78 6.07
N ALA A 311 -15.01 -36.95 5.47
CA ALA A 311 -16.37 -37.47 5.26
C ALA A 311 -17.06 -37.80 6.60
N ALA A 312 -16.34 -38.41 7.56
CA ALA A 312 -16.89 -38.74 8.87
C ALA A 312 -17.27 -37.49 9.68
N SER A 313 -16.50 -36.40 9.60
CA SER A 313 -16.82 -35.13 10.29
C SER A 313 -18.06 -34.45 9.72
N ILE A 314 -18.21 -34.41 8.39
CA ILE A 314 -19.41 -33.88 7.71
C ILE A 314 -20.67 -34.69 8.13
N PHE A 315 -20.54 -35.99 8.37
CA PHE A 315 -21.65 -36.80 8.85
C PHE A 315 -21.96 -36.60 10.34
N ALA A 316 -20.96 -36.29 11.16
CA ALA A 316 -21.16 -35.93 12.56
C ALA A 316 -21.97 -34.63 12.66
N SER A 317 -21.65 -33.61 11.86
CA SER A 317 -22.38 -32.34 11.84
C SER A 317 -23.81 -32.47 11.29
N ILE A 318 -24.04 -33.34 10.30
CA ILE A 318 -25.40 -33.65 9.80
C ILE A 318 -26.23 -34.39 10.86
N LYS A 319 -25.61 -35.26 11.67
CA LYS A 319 -26.28 -35.99 12.75
C LYS A 319 -26.74 -35.06 13.87
N GLU A 320 -26.04 -33.95 14.07
CA GLU A 320 -26.34 -32.94 15.09
C GLU A 320 -27.45 -31.98 14.64
N LYS A 321 -27.54 -31.68 13.33
CA LYS A 321 -28.54 -30.76 12.74
C LYS A 321 -29.91 -31.37 12.41
N ILE A 322 -30.19 -32.65 12.75
CA ILE A 322 -31.55 -33.23 12.62
C ILE A 322 -32.35 -32.90 13.88
N PRO A 323 -33.38 -32.04 13.82
CA PRO A 323 -34.16 -31.69 15.01
C PRO A 323 -34.90 -32.94 15.53
N LYS A 324 -34.62 -33.33 16.77
CA LYS A 324 -35.45 -34.29 17.50
C LYS A 324 -36.84 -33.67 17.61
N ARG A 325 -37.85 -34.30 17.00
CA ARG A 325 -39.27 -33.96 17.20
C ARG A 325 -39.55 -33.96 18.71
N LYS A 326 -39.71 -32.78 19.30
CA LYS A 326 -40.34 -32.64 20.62
C LYS A 326 -41.76 -33.17 20.48
N LYS A 327 -42.16 -34.07 21.38
CA LYS A 327 -43.57 -34.37 21.61
C LYS A 327 -44.18 -33.10 22.20
N ASP A 328 -45.10 -32.49 21.46
CA ASP A 328 -45.92 -31.40 21.98
C ASP A 328 -46.84 -31.99 23.06
N ASP A 329 -46.54 -31.69 24.32
CA ASP A 329 -47.44 -31.88 25.44
C ASP A 329 -48.53 -30.79 25.35
N HIS A 330 -49.65 -31.14 24.70
CA HIS A 330 -50.88 -30.38 24.87
C HIS A 330 -51.43 -30.62 26.28
N GLN A 331 -51.12 -29.72 27.21
CA GLN A 331 -51.96 -29.43 28.37
C GLN A 331 -53.11 -28.52 27.91
N GLU A 332 -54.25 -29.11 27.56
CA GLU A 332 -55.53 -28.40 27.58
C GLU A 332 -56.20 -28.63 28.93
N GLU A 333 -56.60 -27.54 29.57
CA GLU A 333 -57.52 -27.49 30.69
C GLU A 333 -58.87 -28.11 30.27
N GLU A 334 -59.30 -29.18 30.94
CA GLU A 334 -60.72 -29.52 31.02
C GLU A 334 -61.15 -29.71 32.48
N ASP A 335 -62.07 -28.83 32.85
CA ASP A 335 -62.85 -28.84 34.07
C ASP A 335 -63.64 -30.16 34.25
N ALA A 336 -63.64 -30.61 35.51
CA ALA A 336 -64.69 -31.36 36.20
C ALA A 336 -65.79 -32.03 35.35
N TYR A 337 -65.60 -33.31 35.02
CA TYR A 337 -66.71 -34.26 34.93
C TYR A 337 -66.31 -35.66 35.38
N GLN A 338 -66.83 -36.06 36.55
CA GLN A 338 -66.83 -37.46 36.99
C GLN A 338 -68.02 -38.19 36.36
N PRO A 339 -67.81 -39.36 35.75
CA PRO A 339 -68.78 -40.43 35.82
C PRO A 339 -68.27 -41.57 36.72
N PRO A 340 -69.18 -42.24 37.46
CA PRO A 340 -68.80 -43.27 38.41
C PRO A 340 -68.72 -44.66 37.76
N ILE A 341 -67.75 -45.43 38.26
CA ILE A 341 -67.89 -46.83 38.68
C ILE A 341 -68.01 -47.91 37.59
N ASP A 342 -67.09 -48.88 37.73
CA ASP A 342 -67.06 -50.29 37.35
C ASP A 342 -67.33 -50.67 35.90
N LEU A 343 -66.29 -51.21 35.25
CA LEU A 343 -66.34 -52.45 34.49
C LEU A 343 -64.91 -52.98 34.30
N GLU A 344 -64.64 -54.12 34.92
CA GLU A 344 -63.55 -55.04 34.58
C GLU A 344 -63.72 -55.47 33.11
N GLU A 345 -62.82 -55.06 32.21
CA GLU A 345 -62.62 -55.76 30.94
C GLU A 345 -61.13 -55.81 30.59
N ASP A 346 -60.55 -57.00 30.82
CA ASP A 346 -59.35 -57.49 30.15
C ASP A 346 -59.51 -57.33 28.62
N THR A 347 -58.75 -56.42 28.01
CA THR A 347 -58.63 -56.38 26.54
C THR A 347 -57.16 -56.31 26.07
N PRO A 348 -56.77 -57.11 25.06
CA PRO A 348 -55.38 -57.24 24.57
C PRO A 348 -54.99 -56.13 23.59
N TYR A 349 -55.30 -54.87 23.91
CA TYR A 349 -55.07 -53.73 23.02
C TYR A 349 -53.78 -52.95 23.33
N SER A 350 -53.33 -52.90 24.59
CA SER A 350 -52.06 -52.26 24.97
C SER A 350 -50.84 -53.05 24.47
N GLN A 351 -50.87 -54.37 24.58
CA GLN A 351 -49.80 -55.24 24.07
C GLN A 351 -49.70 -55.23 22.54
N ARG A 352 -50.80 -54.98 21.82
CA ARG A 352 -50.77 -54.91 20.35
C ARG A 352 -50.07 -53.65 19.82
N ARG A 353 -50.13 -52.55 20.58
CA ARG A 353 -49.53 -51.27 20.21
C ARG A 353 -48.03 -51.24 20.49
N GLU A 354 -47.59 -51.84 21.61
CA GLU A 354 -46.16 -52.04 21.89
C GLU A 354 -45.51 -52.99 20.88
N ILE A 355 -46.20 -54.06 20.46
CA ILE A 355 -45.68 -54.97 19.43
C ILE A 355 -45.61 -54.28 18.04
N GLU A 356 -46.59 -53.46 17.66
CA GLU A 356 -46.52 -52.70 16.40
C GLU A 356 -45.42 -51.62 16.41
N GLU A 357 -45.20 -50.95 17.55
CA GLU A 357 -44.13 -49.95 17.69
C GLU A 357 -42.73 -50.58 17.70
N GLU A 358 -42.54 -51.72 18.37
CA GLU A 358 -41.28 -52.49 18.28
C GLU A 358 -41.05 -53.04 16.87
N GLU A 359 -42.08 -53.56 16.18
CA GLU A 359 -41.93 -54.10 14.82
C GLU A 359 -41.60 -53.01 13.79
N ILE A 360 -42.14 -51.79 13.95
CA ILE A 360 -41.78 -50.62 13.12
C ILE A 360 -40.32 -50.18 13.40
N GLN A 361 -39.89 -50.17 14.67
CA GLN A 361 -38.53 -49.77 15.04
C GLN A 361 -37.47 -50.77 14.54
N TYR A 362 -37.75 -52.07 14.63
CA TYR A 362 -36.89 -53.12 14.07
C TYR A 362 -36.82 -53.08 12.53
N GLU A 363 -37.93 -52.74 11.84
CA GLU A 363 -37.91 -52.52 10.38
C GLU A 363 -37.06 -51.29 9.99
N GLU A 364 -37.17 -50.17 10.72
CA GLU A 364 -36.39 -48.95 10.44
C GLU A 364 -34.88 -49.12 10.67
N GLU A 365 -34.47 -49.84 11.73
CA GLU A 365 -33.06 -50.14 11.98
C GLU A 365 -32.47 -51.10 10.93
N GLY A 366 -33.27 -52.07 10.45
CA GLY A 366 -32.92 -52.94 9.33
C GLY A 366 -32.70 -52.17 8.03
N GLU A 367 -33.61 -51.24 7.68
CA GLU A 367 -33.48 -50.38 6.50
C GLU A 367 -32.24 -49.48 6.59
N LYS A 368 -31.99 -48.87 7.76
CA LYS A 368 -30.82 -48.00 7.99
C LYS A 368 -29.50 -48.76 7.84
N THR A 369 -29.44 -49.97 8.38
CA THR A 369 -28.24 -50.83 8.30
C THR A 369 -27.96 -51.28 6.88
N ALA A 370 -29.00 -51.66 6.12
CA ALA A 370 -28.86 -52.00 4.70
C ALA A 370 -28.37 -50.78 3.88
N LEU A 371 -28.94 -49.60 4.14
CA LEU A 371 -28.61 -48.37 3.42
C LEU A 371 -27.17 -47.90 3.70
N MET A 372 -26.71 -47.99 4.96
CA MET A 372 -25.30 -47.71 5.32
C MET A 372 -24.33 -48.69 4.65
N LYS A 373 -24.68 -49.98 4.55
CA LYS A 373 -23.83 -50.96 3.86
C LYS A 373 -23.73 -50.70 2.35
N VAL A 374 -24.82 -50.27 1.72
CA VAL A 374 -24.81 -49.80 0.31
C VAL A 374 -23.95 -48.54 0.18
N LEU A 375 -24.04 -47.62 1.13
CA LEU A 375 -23.26 -46.37 1.13
C LEU A 375 -21.75 -46.62 1.26
N ASP A 376 -21.32 -47.43 2.23
CA ASP A 376 -19.90 -47.77 2.44
C ASP A 376 -19.31 -48.50 1.23
N THR A 377 -20.06 -49.44 0.67
CA THR A 377 -19.63 -50.15 -0.55
C THR A 377 -19.53 -49.19 -1.74
N THR A 378 -20.46 -48.22 -1.84
CA THR A 378 -20.44 -47.20 -2.88
C THR A 378 -19.25 -46.25 -2.73
N LEU A 379 -18.97 -45.78 -1.51
CA LEU A 379 -17.84 -44.90 -1.20
C LEU A 379 -16.49 -45.58 -1.48
N GLY A 380 -16.31 -46.82 -1.04
CA GLY A 380 -15.08 -47.58 -1.33
C GLY A 380 -14.87 -47.79 -2.84
N THR A 381 -15.95 -48.01 -3.58
CA THR A 381 -15.89 -48.18 -5.04
C THR A 381 -15.59 -46.84 -5.75
N VAL A 382 -16.21 -45.74 -5.33
CA VAL A 382 -15.93 -44.39 -5.85
C VAL A 382 -14.48 -43.99 -5.59
N ALA A 383 -13.95 -44.22 -4.38
CA ALA A 383 -12.55 -43.96 -4.05
C ALA A 383 -11.59 -44.75 -4.96
N THR A 384 -11.90 -46.03 -5.23
CA THR A 384 -11.11 -46.88 -6.14
C THR A 384 -11.14 -46.35 -7.58
N VAL A 385 -12.29 -45.86 -8.06
CA VAL A 385 -12.40 -45.25 -9.39
C VAL A 385 -11.63 -43.94 -9.45
N VAL A 386 -11.76 -43.06 -8.44
CA VAL A 386 -11.04 -41.79 -8.39
C VAL A 386 -9.53 -42.02 -8.41
N ALA A 387 -9.01 -42.94 -7.60
CA ALA A 387 -7.59 -43.29 -7.60
C ALA A 387 -7.12 -43.85 -8.96
N ALA A 388 -7.92 -44.73 -9.58
CA ALA A 388 -7.60 -45.27 -10.90
C ALA A 388 -7.65 -44.21 -12.01
N VAL A 389 -8.52 -43.22 -11.90
CA VAL A 389 -8.62 -42.09 -12.84
C VAL A 389 -7.44 -41.14 -12.65
N GLN A 390 -7.11 -40.78 -11.40
CA GLN A 390 -5.96 -39.92 -11.08
C GLN A 390 -4.62 -40.52 -11.53
N ASN A 391 -4.38 -41.81 -11.27
CA ASN A 391 -3.16 -42.48 -11.75
C ASN A 391 -3.10 -42.52 -13.28
N HIS A 392 -4.25 -42.71 -13.96
CA HIS A 392 -4.27 -42.73 -15.42
C HIS A 392 -4.02 -41.36 -16.06
N PHE A 393 -4.45 -40.27 -15.42
CA PHE A 393 -4.13 -38.90 -15.86
C PHE A 393 -2.65 -38.53 -15.68
N LYS A 394 -1.97 -39.09 -14.67
CA LYS A 394 -0.52 -38.92 -14.51
C LYS A 394 0.30 -39.58 -15.62
N ASP A 395 -0.13 -40.76 -16.08
CA ASP A 395 0.70 -41.61 -16.94
C ASP A 395 0.45 -41.45 -18.45
N ASN A 396 -0.65 -40.81 -18.90
CA ASN A 396 -1.01 -40.76 -20.33
C ASN A 396 -1.45 -39.38 -20.83
N LYS A 397 -0.55 -38.68 -21.54
CA LYS A 397 -0.84 -37.43 -22.28
C LYS A 397 -1.64 -37.63 -23.59
N LYS A 398 -2.06 -38.85 -23.97
CA LYS A 398 -2.69 -39.11 -25.29
C LYS A 398 -4.20 -39.42 -25.23
N THR A 399 -4.92 -38.59 -25.99
CA THR A 399 -6.31 -38.68 -26.49
C THR A 399 -7.41 -38.77 -25.43
N TYR A 400 -8.01 -37.61 -25.15
CA TYR A 400 -9.23 -37.40 -24.34
C TYR A 400 -10.32 -38.47 -24.59
N ALA A 401 -10.49 -38.93 -25.83
CA ALA A 401 -11.49 -39.95 -26.18
C ALA A 401 -11.24 -41.32 -25.51
N HIS A 402 -9.99 -41.73 -25.34
CA HIS A 402 -9.67 -43.01 -24.68
C HIS A 402 -9.85 -42.92 -23.16
N ILE A 403 -9.50 -41.77 -22.58
CA ILE A 403 -9.71 -41.46 -21.17
C ILE A 403 -11.22 -41.43 -20.86
N ILE A 404 -12.01 -40.71 -21.66
CA ILE A 404 -13.47 -40.65 -21.52
C ILE A 404 -14.09 -42.05 -21.65
N ASN A 405 -13.69 -42.85 -22.64
CA ASN A 405 -14.22 -44.22 -22.80
C ASN A 405 -13.83 -45.14 -21.62
N THR A 406 -12.62 -44.99 -21.08
CA THR A 406 -12.16 -45.77 -19.92
C THR A 406 -12.89 -45.35 -18.65
N ILE A 407 -13.06 -44.05 -18.42
CA ILE A 407 -13.88 -43.51 -17.32
C ILE A 407 -15.31 -43.99 -17.48
N PHE A 408 -15.93 -43.83 -18.65
CA PHE A 408 -17.31 -44.19 -18.90
C PHE A 408 -17.55 -45.69 -18.72
N SER A 409 -16.63 -46.55 -19.19
CA SER A 409 -16.73 -48.01 -19.00
C SER A 409 -16.60 -48.42 -17.52
N LYS A 410 -15.68 -47.81 -16.77
CA LYS A 410 -15.52 -48.06 -15.33
C LYS A 410 -16.70 -47.51 -14.53
N THR A 411 -17.13 -46.28 -14.78
CA THR A 411 -18.31 -45.66 -14.15
C THR A 411 -19.57 -46.46 -14.45
N LYS A 412 -19.74 -46.96 -15.69
CA LYS A 412 -20.84 -47.86 -16.03
C LYS A 412 -20.78 -49.17 -15.25
N SER A 413 -19.60 -49.79 -15.14
CA SER A 413 -19.42 -51.02 -14.35
C SER A 413 -19.80 -50.80 -12.88
N VAL A 414 -19.37 -49.68 -12.30
CA VAL A 414 -19.67 -49.30 -10.92
C VAL A 414 -21.15 -48.96 -10.72
N LEU A 415 -21.76 -48.19 -11.62
CA LEU A 415 -23.21 -47.91 -11.58
C LEU A 415 -24.03 -49.20 -11.67
N MET A 416 -23.60 -50.16 -12.50
CA MET A 416 -24.26 -51.47 -12.60
C MET A 416 -24.08 -52.30 -11.32
N ALA A 417 -22.90 -52.24 -10.68
CA ALA A 417 -22.67 -52.90 -9.39
C ALA A 417 -23.54 -52.27 -8.29
N ILE A 418 -23.57 -50.94 -8.16
CA ILE A 418 -24.42 -50.21 -7.21
C ILE A 418 -25.89 -50.49 -7.49
N TYR A 419 -26.32 -50.46 -8.75
CA TYR A 419 -27.68 -50.81 -9.15
C TYR A 419 -28.03 -52.25 -8.76
N SER A 420 -27.12 -53.21 -8.94
CA SER A 420 -27.36 -54.61 -8.57
C SER A 420 -27.50 -54.80 -7.05
N ILE A 421 -26.70 -54.09 -6.25
CA ILE A 421 -26.79 -54.09 -4.79
C ILE A 421 -28.11 -53.42 -4.36
N PHE A 422 -28.44 -52.27 -4.94
CA PHE A 422 -29.68 -51.56 -4.69
C PHE A 422 -30.91 -52.41 -5.05
N GLU A 423 -30.85 -53.13 -6.18
CA GLU A 423 -31.93 -53.99 -6.62
C GLU A 423 -32.12 -55.22 -5.71
N LYS A 424 -31.02 -55.72 -5.15
CA LYS A 424 -31.02 -56.88 -4.24
C LYS A 424 -31.45 -56.50 -2.82
N GLU A 425 -30.84 -55.47 -2.25
CA GLU A 425 -30.99 -55.08 -0.84
C GLU A 425 -32.16 -54.11 -0.62
N VAL A 426 -32.42 -53.19 -1.57
CA VAL A 426 -33.38 -52.09 -1.37
C VAL A 426 -34.71 -52.30 -2.12
N LEU A 427 -34.67 -52.98 -3.28
CA LEU A 427 -35.90 -53.35 -4.01
C LEU A 427 -36.42 -54.76 -3.65
N GLY A 428 -35.70 -55.50 -2.81
CA GLY A 428 -36.17 -56.75 -2.23
C GLY A 428 -36.56 -57.81 -3.27
N LYS A 429 -35.82 -57.94 -4.38
CA LYS A 429 -36.18 -58.85 -5.50
C LYS A 429 -36.35 -60.33 -5.12
N ASN A 430 -35.93 -60.73 -3.92
CA ASN A 430 -36.11 -62.08 -3.35
C ASN A 430 -37.32 -62.23 -2.41
N LEU A 431 -38.06 -61.16 -2.12
CA LEU A 431 -39.27 -61.21 -1.28
C LEU A 431 -40.52 -61.37 -2.16
N ASP A 432 -41.42 -62.25 -1.71
CA ASP A 432 -42.59 -62.72 -2.44
C ASP A 432 -43.46 -61.53 -2.93
N ARG A 433 -43.77 -61.48 -4.24
CA ARG A 433 -44.31 -60.30 -4.95
C ARG A 433 -45.68 -59.79 -4.44
N ARG A 434 -46.30 -60.46 -3.47
CA ARG A 434 -47.67 -60.21 -3.02
C ARG A 434 -47.80 -59.17 -1.89
N SER A 435 -46.72 -58.78 -1.19
CA SER A 435 -46.79 -57.81 -0.08
C SER A 435 -46.14 -56.45 -0.37
N MET A 436 -45.46 -56.26 -1.50
CA MET A 436 -44.72 -55.02 -1.74
C MET A 436 -45.62 -53.83 -2.09
N ASN A 437 -45.66 -52.87 -1.17
CA ASN A 437 -46.44 -51.65 -1.27
C ASN A 437 -45.87 -50.75 -2.39
N ARG A 438 -46.64 -50.51 -3.47
CA ARG A 438 -46.20 -49.77 -4.69
C ARG A 438 -45.60 -48.38 -4.42
N ARG A 439 -45.90 -47.77 -3.27
CA ARG A 439 -45.35 -46.48 -2.84
C ARG A 439 -43.86 -46.57 -2.45
N ARG A 440 -43.42 -47.64 -1.78
CA ARG A 440 -42.00 -47.82 -1.34
C ARG A 440 -41.05 -47.94 -2.54
N VAL A 441 -41.45 -48.67 -3.59
CA VAL A 441 -40.66 -48.82 -4.83
C VAL A 441 -40.45 -47.49 -5.56
N LYS A 442 -41.44 -46.59 -5.56
CA LYS A 442 -41.29 -45.25 -6.17
C LYS A 442 -40.31 -44.38 -5.38
N ARG A 443 -40.43 -44.34 -4.04
CA ARG A 443 -39.52 -43.58 -3.16
C ARG A 443 -38.06 -44.00 -3.36
N ASN A 444 -37.80 -45.30 -3.36
CA ASN A 444 -36.45 -45.84 -3.51
C ASN A 444 -35.86 -45.53 -4.90
N ARG A 445 -36.68 -45.53 -5.96
CA ARG A 445 -36.22 -45.10 -7.30
C ARG A 445 -35.78 -43.63 -7.34
N TYR A 446 -36.49 -42.73 -6.65
CA TYR A 446 -36.08 -41.33 -6.57
C TYR A 446 -34.76 -41.15 -5.80
N LEU A 447 -34.58 -41.88 -4.68
CA LEU A 447 -33.31 -41.85 -3.93
C LEU A 447 -32.12 -42.32 -4.78
N PHE A 448 -32.31 -43.39 -5.57
CA PHE A 448 -31.26 -43.85 -6.49
C PHE A 448 -30.91 -42.80 -7.56
N LEU A 449 -31.91 -42.14 -8.14
CA LEU A 449 -31.67 -41.07 -9.13
C LEU A 449 -30.92 -39.88 -8.52
N ILE A 450 -31.27 -39.49 -7.28
CA ILE A 450 -30.57 -38.43 -6.54
C ILE A 450 -29.10 -38.83 -6.31
N LEU A 451 -28.85 -40.07 -5.87
CA LEU A 451 -27.49 -40.59 -5.66
C LEU A 451 -26.66 -40.55 -6.96
N VAL A 452 -27.24 -40.99 -8.08
CA VAL A 452 -26.57 -40.94 -9.39
C VAL A 452 -26.26 -39.49 -9.79
N PHE A 453 -27.17 -38.55 -9.54
CA PHE A 453 -26.95 -37.14 -9.80
C PHE A 453 -25.78 -36.57 -8.98
N PHE A 454 -25.68 -36.88 -7.68
CA PHE A 454 -24.56 -36.48 -6.84
C PHE A 454 -23.22 -37.05 -7.33
N ILE A 455 -23.18 -38.31 -7.77
CA ILE A 455 -21.96 -38.93 -8.32
C ILE A 455 -21.54 -38.23 -9.62
N LEU A 456 -22.49 -37.95 -10.51
CA LEU A 456 -22.22 -37.23 -11.76
C LEU A 456 -21.75 -35.80 -11.50
N PHE A 457 -22.38 -35.07 -10.58
CA PHE A 457 -21.98 -33.73 -10.19
C PHE A 457 -20.59 -33.69 -9.55
N GLY A 458 -20.30 -34.63 -8.63
CA GLY A 458 -19.00 -34.75 -7.99
C GLY A 458 -17.88 -35.09 -8.97
N SER A 459 -18.12 -36.03 -9.89
CA SER A 459 -17.13 -36.36 -10.94
C SER A 459 -16.89 -35.19 -11.91
N TYR A 460 -17.93 -34.43 -12.26
CA TYR A 460 -17.78 -33.21 -13.05
C TYR A 460 -16.95 -32.14 -12.33
N SER A 461 -17.21 -31.92 -11.04
CA SER A 461 -16.44 -30.99 -10.20
C SER A 461 -14.95 -31.37 -10.11
N ILE A 462 -14.64 -32.65 -9.90
CA ILE A 462 -13.26 -33.15 -9.86
C ILE A 462 -12.53 -32.93 -11.20
N ILE A 463 -13.18 -33.22 -12.33
CA ILE A 463 -12.59 -33.02 -13.66
C ILE A 463 -12.37 -31.53 -13.94
N ARG A 464 -13.34 -30.67 -13.60
CA ARG A 464 -13.23 -29.22 -13.77
C ARG A 464 -12.09 -28.65 -12.92
N ASN A 465 -12.01 -29.04 -11.65
CA ASN A 465 -10.94 -28.61 -10.75
C ASN A 465 -9.57 -29.13 -11.20
N GLY A 466 -9.47 -30.38 -11.68
CA GLY A 466 -8.23 -30.93 -12.23
C GLY A 466 -7.72 -30.16 -13.46
N ASN A 467 -8.62 -29.80 -14.38
CA ASN A 467 -8.26 -28.99 -15.55
C ASN A 467 -7.84 -27.57 -15.16
N ASN A 468 -8.50 -26.96 -14.18
CA ASN A 468 -8.13 -25.64 -13.67
C ASN A 468 -6.77 -25.69 -12.96
N SER A 469 -6.52 -26.69 -12.11
CA SER A 469 -5.22 -26.87 -11.46
C SER A 469 -4.10 -27.09 -12.47
N ALA A 470 -4.32 -27.89 -13.52
CA ALA A 470 -3.31 -28.10 -14.56
C ALA A 470 -2.96 -26.79 -15.31
N LYS A 471 -3.97 -25.97 -15.64
CA LYS A 471 -3.76 -24.65 -16.24
C LYS A 471 -3.01 -23.69 -15.32
N VAL A 472 -3.35 -23.69 -14.02
CA VAL A 472 -2.65 -22.89 -13.01
C VAL A 472 -1.18 -23.31 -12.91
N THR A 473 -0.91 -24.62 -12.85
CA THR A 473 0.47 -25.14 -12.80
C THR A 473 1.26 -24.79 -14.06
N GLU A 474 0.67 -24.95 -15.25
CA GLU A 474 1.30 -24.59 -16.52
C GLU A 474 1.62 -23.08 -16.59
N ALA A 475 0.69 -22.23 -16.17
CA ALA A 475 0.93 -20.78 -16.10
C ALA A 475 2.02 -20.44 -15.07
N THR A 476 2.00 -21.08 -13.90
CA THR A 476 2.99 -20.88 -12.83
C THR A 476 4.40 -21.24 -13.32
N GLU A 477 4.56 -22.41 -13.95
CA GLU A 477 5.85 -22.86 -14.52
C GLU A 477 6.33 -21.91 -15.63
N LYS A 478 5.41 -21.41 -16.47
CA LYS A 478 5.73 -20.46 -17.54
C LYS A 478 6.29 -19.13 -17.01
N TYR A 479 5.64 -18.50 -16.03
CA TYR A 479 6.12 -17.22 -15.50
C TYR A 479 7.36 -17.39 -14.62
N GLN A 480 7.45 -18.47 -13.85
CA GLN A 480 8.66 -18.77 -13.08
C GLN A 480 9.87 -18.94 -14.00
N GLY A 481 9.73 -19.71 -15.10
CA GLY A 481 10.82 -19.89 -16.05
C GLY A 481 11.30 -18.59 -16.68
N LYS A 482 10.38 -17.66 -17.02
CA LYS A 482 10.76 -16.32 -17.50
C LYS A 482 11.53 -15.51 -16.47
N ILE A 483 11.08 -15.51 -15.21
CA ILE A 483 11.75 -14.78 -14.13
C ILE A 483 13.16 -15.35 -13.90
N ASP A 484 13.30 -16.67 -13.94
CA ASP A 484 14.60 -17.33 -13.81
C ASP A 484 15.56 -16.95 -14.97
N ASP A 485 15.04 -16.92 -16.21
CA ASP A 485 15.81 -16.47 -17.39
C ASP A 485 16.28 -15.02 -17.22
N TYR A 486 15.37 -14.11 -16.81
CA TYR A 486 15.69 -12.70 -16.62
C TYR A 486 16.69 -12.45 -15.48
N ASN A 487 16.55 -13.17 -14.36
CA ASN A 487 17.52 -13.11 -13.26
C ASN A 487 18.90 -13.59 -13.70
N GLY A 488 18.97 -14.63 -14.54
CA GLY A 488 20.22 -15.12 -15.12
C GLY A 488 20.90 -14.09 -16.03
N GLU A 489 20.12 -13.40 -16.86
CA GLU A 489 20.61 -12.31 -17.70
C GLU A 489 21.10 -11.12 -16.87
N MET A 490 20.34 -10.71 -15.86
CA MET A 490 20.70 -9.63 -14.93
C MET A 490 22.00 -9.92 -14.18
N GLN A 491 22.15 -11.14 -13.65
CA GLN A 491 23.39 -11.56 -12.98
C GLN A 491 24.59 -11.55 -13.93
N SER A 492 24.39 -11.94 -15.19
CA SER A 492 25.46 -11.85 -16.20
C SER A 492 25.87 -10.39 -16.47
N ILE A 493 24.91 -9.47 -16.54
CA ILE A 493 25.18 -8.03 -16.74
C ILE A 493 25.93 -7.46 -15.52
N GLN A 494 25.47 -7.76 -14.31
CA GLN A 494 26.12 -7.30 -13.07
C GLN A 494 27.55 -7.81 -12.93
N GLN A 495 27.80 -9.08 -13.31
CA GLN A 495 29.16 -9.62 -13.34
C GLN A 495 30.04 -8.93 -14.38
N GLU A 496 29.48 -8.53 -15.53
CA GLU A 496 30.20 -7.70 -16.48
C GLU A 496 30.59 -6.37 -15.81
N ILE A 497 29.60 -5.61 -15.33
CA ILE A 497 29.81 -4.30 -14.66
C ILE A 497 30.90 -4.38 -13.58
N GLN A 498 30.81 -5.37 -12.67
CA GLN A 498 31.76 -5.54 -11.56
C GLN A 498 33.19 -5.91 -11.98
N ASN A 499 33.38 -6.55 -13.15
CA ASN A 499 34.70 -7.01 -13.59
C ASN A 499 35.57 -5.89 -14.19
N GLU A 500 35.10 -4.64 -14.15
CA GLU A 500 35.84 -3.39 -14.38
C GLU A 500 37.14 -3.53 -15.20
N THR A 501 36.96 -3.65 -16.51
CA THR A 501 37.90 -3.06 -17.49
C THR A 501 37.14 -2.15 -18.47
N TYR A 502 36.07 -1.49 -18.01
CA TYR A 502 35.21 -0.61 -18.84
C TYR A 502 35.80 0.78 -19.07
N ALA A 503 36.95 1.09 -18.47
CA ALA A 503 37.54 2.43 -18.46
C ALA A 503 38.11 2.93 -19.81
N ALA A 504 37.81 2.35 -20.99
CA ALA A 504 38.46 2.80 -22.23
C ALA A 504 37.71 2.68 -23.58
N GLY A 505 36.49 2.12 -23.66
CA GLY A 505 35.84 1.88 -24.97
C GLY A 505 34.33 2.11 -24.97
N GLY A 506 33.83 2.95 -25.90
CA GLY A 506 32.40 3.28 -26.02
C GLY A 506 31.51 2.16 -26.57
N ASP A 507 32.07 1.20 -27.32
CA ASP A 507 31.29 0.13 -27.97
C ASP A 507 30.74 -0.90 -26.97
N ASP A 508 31.50 -1.24 -25.91
CA ASP A 508 31.08 -2.24 -24.91
C ASP A 508 30.02 -1.66 -23.96
N LYS A 509 30.14 -0.38 -23.57
CA LYS A 509 29.13 0.34 -22.78
C LYS A 509 27.79 0.41 -23.52
N THR A 510 27.82 0.66 -24.83
CA THR A 510 26.61 0.71 -25.67
C THR A 510 25.90 -0.65 -25.69
N GLN A 511 26.65 -1.75 -25.84
CA GLN A 511 26.08 -3.10 -25.85
C GLN A 511 25.44 -3.49 -24.50
N LEU A 512 26.03 -3.07 -23.38
CA LEU A 512 25.45 -3.29 -22.05
C LEU A 512 24.14 -2.53 -21.88
N ILE A 513 24.09 -1.27 -22.31
CA ILE A 513 22.87 -0.46 -22.25
C ILE A 513 21.77 -1.08 -23.12
N GLU A 514 22.09 -1.50 -24.35
CA GLU A 514 21.12 -2.17 -25.23
C GLU A 514 20.54 -3.44 -24.58
N ARG A 515 21.38 -4.26 -23.92
CA ARG A 515 20.92 -5.44 -23.19
C ARG A 515 20.05 -5.12 -21.98
N LEU A 516 20.39 -4.07 -21.23
CA LEU A 516 19.56 -3.61 -20.10
C LEU A 516 18.19 -3.12 -20.57
N LEU A 517 18.13 -2.35 -21.68
CA LEU A 517 16.87 -1.88 -22.27
C LEU A 517 16.02 -3.03 -22.83
N ASP A 518 16.65 -4.01 -23.47
CA ASP A 518 15.96 -5.22 -23.93
C ASP A 518 15.38 -6.02 -22.75
N LEU A 519 16.13 -6.15 -21.65
CA LEU A 519 15.70 -6.82 -20.43
C LEU A 519 14.53 -6.08 -19.77
N GLU A 520 14.61 -4.75 -19.63
CA GLU A 520 13.53 -3.88 -19.14
C GLU A 520 12.24 -4.10 -19.93
N GLY A 521 12.30 -4.02 -21.27
CA GLY A 521 11.15 -4.22 -22.14
C GLY A 521 10.55 -5.63 -22.04
N ASN A 522 11.38 -6.65 -21.81
CA ASN A 522 10.94 -8.03 -21.59
C ASN A 522 10.23 -8.23 -20.24
N VAL A 523 10.73 -7.58 -19.17
CA VAL A 523 10.11 -7.57 -17.84
C VAL A 523 8.73 -6.90 -17.92
N ASP A 524 8.65 -5.70 -18.51
CA ASP A 524 7.40 -4.94 -18.66
C ASP A 524 6.35 -5.70 -19.47
N THR A 525 6.77 -6.30 -20.59
CA THR A 525 5.88 -7.13 -21.41
C THR A 525 5.35 -8.32 -20.61
N THR A 526 6.16 -8.90 -19.72
CA THR A 526 5.73 -10.02 -18.88
C THR A 526 4.82 -9.59 -17.75
N ILE A 527 5.04 -8.42 -17.15
CA ILE A 527 4.13 -7.78 -16.19
C ILE A 527 2.75 -7.57 -16.84
N ALA A 528 2.69 -6.99 -18.05
CA ALA A 528 1.44 -6.78 -18.78
C ALA A 528 0.73 -8.10 -19.14
N GLN A 529 1.49 -9.14 -19.52
CA GLN A 529 0.94 -10.47 -19.77
C GLN A 529 0.34 -11.10 -18.51
N LEU A 530 1.05 -11.00 -17.38
CA LEU A 530 0.62 -11.52 -16.08
C LEU A 530 -0.67 -10.84 -15.60
N ASP A 531 -0.77 -9.52 -15.80
CA ASP A 531 -1.96 -8.74 -15.45
C ASP A 531 -3.20 -9.27 -16.19
N SER A 532 -3.07 -9.51 -17.49
CA SER A 532 -4.14 -10.05 -18.34
C SER A 532 -4.53 -11.52 -18.09
N ASP A 533 -3.75 -12.28 -17.31
CA ASP A 533 -3.91 -13.74 -17.17
C ASP A 533 -4.70 -14.14 -15.91
N ASP A 534 -6.02 -14.11 -15.96
CA ASP A 534 -6.95 -14.42 -14.84
C ASP A 534 -6.81 -15.84 -14.26
N VAL A 535 -6.02 -16.72 -14.87
CA VAL A 535 -5.89 -18.11 -14.41
C VAL A 535 -5.11 -18.20 -13.09
N LEU A 536 -4.20 -17.27 -12.82
CA LEU A 536 -3.26 -17.37 -11.70
C LEU A 536 -3.85 -16.86 -10.38
N LYS A 537 -3.86 -17.74 -9.37
CA LYS A 537 -4.24 -17.37 -8.00
C LYS A 537 -3.14 -16.61 -7.24
N ASN A 538 -1.88 -16.76 -7.66
CA ASN A 538 -0.71 -16.20 -6.97
C ASN A 538 -0.02 -15.08 -7.78
N LYS A 539 -0.79 -14.24 -8.48
CA LYS A 539 -0.23 -13.13 -9.29
C LYS A 539 0.69 -12.21 -8.49
N ALA A 540 0.31 -11.90 -7.25
CA ALA A 540 1.05 -10.97 -6.38
C ALA A 540 2.53 -11.33 -6.22
N LYS A 541 2.83 -12.61 -5.96
CA LYS A 541 4.21 -13.10 -5.81
C LYS A 541 5.06 -12.85 -7.07
N PHE A 542 4.49 -13.12 -8.25
CA PHE A 542 5.21 -12.91 -9.50
C PHE A 542 5.39 -11.43 -9.83
N PHE A 543 4.40 -10.58 -9.53
CA PHE A 543 4.54 -9.13 -9.67
C PHE A 543 5.65 -8.58 -8.78
N GLU A 544 5.74 -9.03 -7.53
CA GLU A 544 6.78 -8.62 -6.60
C GLU A 544 8.19 -8.96 -7.14
N GLN A 545 8.38 -10.20 -7.62
CA GLN A 545 9.65 -10.63 -8.21
C GLN A 545 10.01 -9.83 -9.48
N LEU A 546 9.06 -9.61 -10.39
CA LEU A 546 9.29 -8.83 -11.61
C LEU A 546 9.58 -7.36 -11.30
N ARG A 547 8.93 -6.75 -10.30
CA ARG A 547 9.21 -5.37 -9.88
C ARG A 547 10.59 -5.24 -9.22
N SER A 548 10.96 -6.17 -8.35
CA SER A 548 12.31 -6.22 -7.77
C SER A 548 13.39 -6.31 -8.85
N LEU A 549 13.13 -7.10 -9.90
CA LEU A 549 14.02 -7.22 -11.03
C LEU A 549 14.08 -5.92 -11.86
N SER A 550 12.93 -5.29 -12.14
CA SER A 550 12.87 -3.99 -12.82
C SER A 550 13.74 -2.94 -12.11
N ASN A 551 13.59 -2.82 -10.78
CA ASN A 551 14.42 -1.91 -9.99
C ASN A 551 15.91 -2.23 -10.08
N SER A 552 16.27 -3.52 -10.19
CA SER A 552 17.68 -3.94 -10.34
C SER A 552 18.23 -3.54 -11.71
N VAL A 553 17.40 -3.61 -12.76
CA VAL A 553 17.76 -3.16 -14.12
C VAL A 553 18.03 -1.66 -14.14
N ASP A 554 17.19 -0.86 -13.47
CA ASP A 554 17.40 0.58 -13.36
C ASP A 554 18.70 0.95 -12.65
N VAL A 555 19.00 0.32 -11.51
CA VAL A 555 20.27 0.54 -10.79
C VAL A 555 21.47 0.20 -11.67
N ALA A 556 21.45 -0.91 -12.40
CA ALA A 556 22.56 -1.27 -13.27
C ALA A 556 22.69 -0.34 -14.49
N LYS A 557 21.59 0.23 -14.98
CA LYS A 557 21.59 1.25 -16.05
C LYS A 557 22.26 2.52 -15.55
N ASP A 558 21.92 2.94 -14.33
CA ASP A 558 22.54 4.09 -13.66
C ASP A 558 24.04 3.85 -13.43
N ASP A 559 24.43 2.68 -12.92
CA ASP A 559 25.83 2.27 -12.76
C ASP A 559 26.60 2.34 -14.09
N VAL A 560 26.04 1.78 -15.17
CA VAL A 560 26.70 1.78 -16.49
C VAL A 560 26.80 3.20 -17.05
N LEU A 561 25.79 4.04 -16.82
CA LEU A 561 25.77 5.42 -17.27
C LEU A 561 26.61 6.36 -16.41
N ASN A 562 27.09 5.90 -15.24
CA ASN A 562 27.66 6.72 -14.17
C ASN A 562 26.67 7.81 -13.72
N ILE A 563 25.38 7.48 -13.68
CA ILE A 563 24.35 8.35 -13.11
C ILE A 563 24.32 8.06 -11.62
N GLU A 564 24.85 8.97 -10.81
CA GLU A 564 24.61 8.94 -9.37
C GLU A 564 23.29 9.68 -9.13
N ALA A 565 22.20 8.92 -8.99
CA ALA A 565 20.92 9.50 -8.62
C ALA A 565 21.01 10.06 -7.20
N PHE A 566 20.68 11.35 -7.03
CA PHE A 566 20.33 11.89 -5.72
C PHE A 566 19.06 11.18 -5.25
N SER A 567 19.21 10.10 -4.50
CA SER A 567 18.07 9.24 -4.12
C SER A 567 17.05 9.95 -3.24
N GLU A 568 17.44 11.04 -2.60
CA GLU A 568 16.61 11.87 -1.72
C GLU A 568 17.05 13.35 -1.85
N PRO A 569 16.52 14.12 -2.82
CA PRO A 569 16.81 15.55 -2.96
C PRO A 569 16.13 16.39 -1.85
N GLU A 570 16.21 15.94 -0.59
CA GLU A 570 16.06 16.82 0.57
C GLU A 570 17.34 17.68 0.78
N ILE A 571 18.37 17.45 -0.05
CA ILE A 571 19.58 18.28 -0.20
C ILE A 571 19.26 19.55 -0.99
N ILE A 572 18.26 20.29 -0.55
CA ILE A 572 18.54 21.68 -0.24
C ILE A 572 18.06 21.75 1.19
N ALA A 573 18.95 21.47 2.15
CA ALA A 573 18.72 21.94 3.53
C ALA A 573 18.16 23.34 3.36
N ASP A 574 16.94 23.58 3.82
CA ASP A 574 16.23 24.82 3.51
C ASP A 574 17.06 25.95 4.15
N LEU A 575 18.02 26.44 3.36
CA LEU A 575 19.01 27.42 3.76
C LEU A 575 18.24 28.66 4.14
N SER A 576 17.11 28.91 3.47
CA SER A 576 16.16 29.96 3.83
C SER A 576 15.47 29.72 5.19
N ARG A 577 15.29 28.46 5.63
CA ARG A 577 14.78 28.13 6.97
C ARG A 577 15.83 28.21 8.07
N GLN A 578 17.07 27.79 7.81
CA GLN A 578 18.17 27.95 8.77
C GLN A 578 18.63 29.41 8.84
N PHE A 579 18.56 30.13 7.72
CA PHE A 579 19.01 31.49 7.51
C PHE A 579 17.94 32.27 6.74
N ASN A 580 16.99 32.87 7.47
CA ASN A 580 15.83 33.61 6.92
C ASN A 580 16.17 34.75 5.95
N ASP A 581 17.42 35.17 5.92
CA ASP A 581 18.01 36.23 5.10
C ASP A 581 18.99 35.69 4.05
N ALA A 582 19.03 34.38 3.80
CA ALA A 582 19.84 33.81 2.75
C ALA A 582 19.31 34.18 1.36
N GLU A 583 20.18 34.75 0.54
CA GLU A 583 19.90 35.09 -0.87
C GLU A 583 20.84 34.25 -1.75
N LEU A 584 20.48 32.98 -1.94
CA LEU A 584 21.30 32.06 -2.72
C LEU A 584 21.35 32.46 -4.18
N THR A 585 22.55 32.48 -4.75
CA THR A 585 22.80 32.88 -6.13
C THR A 585 23.19 31.73 -7.03
N ASP A 586 23.96 30.77 -6.52
CA ASP A 586 24.51 29.69 -7.32
C ASP A 586 24.88 28.45 -6.48
N LEU A 587 25.02 27.30 -7.15
CA LEU A 587 25.33 26.00 -6.58
C LEU A 587 26.41 25.29 -7.40
N GLU A 588 27.35 24.61 -6.73
CA GLU A 588 28.39 23.85 -7.41
C GLU A 588 28.80 22.61 -6.60
N TYR A 589 29.08 21.49 -7.26
CA TYR A 589 29.40 20.22 -6.60
C TYR A 589 30.87 19.82 -6.82
N SER A 590 31.61 19.68 -5.74
CA SER A 590 33.01 19.26 -5.80
C SER A 590 33.44 18.47 -4.56
N GLU A 591 34.34 17.49 -4.76
CA GLU A 591 34.94 16.68 -3.70
C GLU A 591 33.94 16.05 -2.71
N GLY A 592 32.76 15.67 -3.21
CA GLY A 592 31.73 15.04 -2.38
C GLY A 592 30.83 16.01 -1.62
N TYR A 593 30.94 17.32 -1.83
CA TYR A 593 30.13 18.34 -1.16
C TYR A 593 29.44 19.26 -2.17
N LEU A 594 28.27 19.77 -1.77
CA LEU A 594 27.58 20.85 -2.48
C LEU A 594 27.96 22.19 -1.86
N PHE A 595 28.31 23.16 -2.69
CA PHE A 595 28.63 24.52 -2.29
C PHE A 595 27.53 25.48 -2.76
N ALA A 596 27.13 26.41 -1.91
CA ALA A 596 26.09 27.38 -2.21
C ALA A 596 26.54 28.80 -1.90
N SER A 597 26.51 29.70 -2.87
CA SER A 597 26.83 31.12 -2.65
C SER A 597 25.62 31.89 -2.15
N ASP A 598 25.82 32.74 -1.14
CA ASP A 598 24.79 33.61 -0.57
C ASP A 598 25.18 35.08 -0.72
N GLU A 599 24.52 35.76 -1.67
CA GLU A 599 24.80 37.17 -1.99
C GLU A 599 24.43 38.10 -0.83
N GLY A 600 23.36 37.78 -0.09
CA GLY A 600 22.82 38.64 0.97
C GLY A 600 23.67 38.67 2.23
N ARG A 601 24.44 37.60 2.45
CA ARG A 601 25.21 37.38 3.69
C ARG A 601 26.71 37.35 3.50
N ASP A 602 27.18 37.48 2.26
CA ASP A 602 28.60 37.46 1.92
C ASP A 602 29.29 36.17 2.38
N VAL A 603 28.66 35.00 2.14
CA VAL A 603 29.20 33.69 2.52
C VAL A 603 29.02 32.64 1.43
N ILE A 604 29.85 31.59 1.49
CA ILE A 604 29.63 30.34 0.76
C ILE A 604 29.43 29.22 1.78
N TYR A 605 28.34 28.49 1.63
CA TYR A 605 28.01 27.33 2.43
C TYR A 605 28.60 26.06 1.83
N ARG A 606 28.96 25.09 2.68
CA ARG A 606 29.29 23.72 2.32
C ARG A 606 28.26 22.79 2.95
N ILE A 607 27.68 21.93 2.13
CA ILE A 607 26.60 21.03 2.48
C ILE A 607 27.08 19.61 2.17
N ALA A 608 27.08 18.76 3.19
CA ALA A 608 27.39 17.34 3.00
C ALA A 608 26.19 16.63 2.35
N PRO A 609 26.43 15.55 1.57
CA PRO A 609 25.37 14.84 0.87
C PRO A 609 24.54 13.93 1.80
N GLU A 610 24.87 13.90 3.09
CA GLU A 610 24.23 13.05 4.10
C GLU A 610 22.95 13.69 4.65
N ILE A 611 21.93 12.88 4.92
CA ILE A 611 20.64 13.33 5.45
C ILE A 611 20.83 13.98 6.83
N GLY A 612 20.28 15.18 6.99
CA GLY A 612 20.35 15.93 8.24
C GLY A 612 21.74 16.49 8.57
N ALA A 613 22.68 16.46 7.61
CA ALA A 613 23.96 17.12 7.77
C ALA A 613 23.78 18.62 8.04
N ASP A 614 24.53 19.13 9.00
CA ASP A 614 24.56 20.56 9.28
C ASP A 614 25.16 21.31 8.09
N VAL A 615 24.53 22.42 7.71
CA VAL A 615 25.12 23.36 6.75
C VAL A 615 26.26 24.08 7.44
N GLU A 616 27.44 24.03 6.85
CA GLU A 616 28.61 24.74 7.36
C GLU A 616 28.88 26.00 6.54
N VAL A 617 29.16 27.13 7.20
CA VAL A 617 29.79 28.26 6.54
C VAL A 617 31.23 27.85 6.19
N HIS A 618 31.58 27.89 4.90
CA HIS A 618 32.87 27.45 4.38
C HIS A 618 33.81 28.62 4.08
N GLU A 619 33.30 29.65 3.40
CA GLU A 619 34.03 30.89 3.10
C GLU A 619 33.24 32.12 3.57
N THR A 620 33.96 33.10 4.14
CA THR A 620 33.41 34.40 4.60
C THR A 620 34.14 35.61 4.03
N ASP A 621 35.30 35.42 3.39
CA ASP A 621 36.07 36.49 2.76
C ASP A 621 35.60 36.76 1.32
N VAL A 622 34.29 36.68 1.09
CA VAL A 622 33.63 36.96 -0.19
C VAL A 622 32.78 38.21 -0.09
N THR A 623 32.47 38.87 -1.21
CA THR A 623 31.61 40.06 -1.23
C THR A 623 30.51 39.89 -2.25
N SER A 624 29.30 39.55 -1.83
CA SER A 624 28.14 39.29 -2.69
C SER A 624 28.48 38.25 -3.77
N PRO A 625 28.84 37.01 -3.39
CA PRO A 625 29.19 35.95 -4.34
C PRO A 625 28.02 35.64 -5.28
N GLN A 626 28.30 35.44 -6.57
CA GLN A 626 27.27 35.35 -7.62
C GLN A 626 27.38 34.11 -8.49
N ILE A 627 28.60 33.62 -8.75
CA ILE A 627 28.85 32.45 -9.62
C ILE A 627 29.92 31.59 -8.96
N LEU A 628 29.71 30.29 -8.96
CA LEU A 628 30.63 29.24 -8.54
C LEU A 628 30.95 28.37 -9.75
N VAL A 629 32.22 28.02 -9.94
CA VAL A 629 32.64 27.14 -11.04
C VAL A 629 33.66 26.14 -10.53
N ARG A 630 33.41 24.86 -10.72
CA ARG A 630 34.41 23.83 -10.45
C ARG A 630 35.51 23.87 -11.48
N SER A 631 36.74 24.00 -11.00
CA SER A 631 37.93 23.92 -11.83
C SER A 631 38.39 22.46 -12.03
N THR A 632 39.32 22.24 -12.96
CA THR A 632 39.76 20.89 -13.36
C THR A 632 40.50 20.10 -12.27
N ASN A 633 40.93 20.75 -11.19
CA ASN A 633 41.59 20.12 -10.04
C ASN A 633 40.63 19.95 -8.84
N GLY A 634 39.34 20.26 -9.00
CA GLY A 634 38.34 20.20 -7.92
C GLY A 634 38.21 21.49 -7.12
N GLU A 635 39.10 22.48 -7.27
CA GLU A 635 38.93 23.78 -6.59
C GLU A 635 37.69 24.52 -7.10
N ILE A 636 37.03 25.28 -6.23
CA ILE A 636 35.90 26.12 -6.62
C ILE A 636 36.41 27.53 -6.92
N ILE A 637 36.11 28.01 -8.12
CA ILE A 637 36.32 29.40 -8.52
C ILE A 637 35.05 30.18 -8.16
N VAL A 638 35.21 31.31 -7.48
CA VAL A 638 34.09 32.20 -7.12
C VAL A 638 34.21 33.51 -7.90
N TYR A 639 33.07 33.97 -8.43
CA TYR A 639 32.88 35.36 -8.88
C TYR A 639 32.06 36.13 -7.86
N ASP A 640 32.53 37.30 -7.49
CA ASP A 640 31.86 38.17 -6.53
C ASP A 640 32.05 39.66 -6.88
N LYS A 641 31.58 40.56 -6.01
CA LYS A 641 31.60 42.01 -6.22
C LYS A 641 32.76 42.73 -5.55
N ASP A 642 33.84 42.02 -5.21
CA ASP A 642 35.04 42.65 -4.66
C ASP A 642 35.65 43.66 -5.67
N GLU A 643 35.99 44.87 -5.20
CA GLU A 643 36.47 45.95 -6.09
C GLU A 643 37.94 45.76 -6.52
N GLU A 644 38.72 44.99 -5.76
CA GLU A 644 40.15 44.73 -5.99
C GLU A 644 40.39 43.41 -6.76
N ALA A 645 39.54 42.39 -6.57
CA ALA A 645 39.62 41.12 -7.27
C ALA A 645 38.27 40.37 -7.28
N VAL A 646 37.50 40.52 -8.37
CA VAL A 646 36.17 39.91 -8.54
C VAL A 646 36.19 38.38 -8.68
N MET A 647 37.38 37.78 -8.77
CA MET A 647 37.54 36.35 -8.89
C MET A 647 38.55 35.84 -7.86
N GLY A 648 38.23 34.69 -7.26
CA GLY A 648 39.12 33.91 -6.42
C GLY A 648 38.89 32.43 -6.59
N HIS A 649 39.66 31.60 -5.88
CA HIS A 649 39.42 30.18 -5.77
C HIS A 649 39.67 29.70 -4.35
N PHE A 650 38.99 28.64 -3.93
CA PHE A 650 39.20 27.97 -2.66
C PHE A 650 39.21 26.45 -2.83
N ASP A 651 39.84 25.76 -1.87
CA ASP A 651 39.87 24.30 -1.79
C ASP A 651 38.58 23.82 -1.09
N PRO A 652 37.79 22.92 -1.70
CA PRO A 652 36.57 22.35 -1.09
C PRO A 652 36.79 21.74 0.29
N THR A 653 38.01 21.25 0.54
CA THR A 653 38.36 20.51 1.74
C THR A 653 38.89 21.39 2.87
N ASP A 654 39.43 22.58 2.55
CA ASP A 654 40.05 23.50 3.50
C ASP A 654 39.19 24.76 3.70
N LYS A 655 38.84 25.07 4.95
CA LYS A 655 38.00 26.24 5.28
C LYS A 655 38.82 27.52 5.22
N GLU A 656 38.18 28.62 4.82
CA GLU A 656 38.83 29.94 4.74
C GLU A 656 40.09 29.92 3.85
N SER A 657 40.04 29.12 2.78
CA SER A 657 41.18 28.88 1.89
C SER A 657 41.16 29.77 0.64
N LEU A 658 40.22 30.71 0.56
CA LEU A 658 40.06 31.64 -0.55
C LEU A 658 41.34 32.40 -0.88
N LYS A 659 41.75 32.31 -2.16
CA LYS A 659 42.85 33.06 -2.75
C LYS A 659 42.36 33.87 -3.93
N ARG A 660 42.57 35.18 -3.87
CA ARG A 660 42.16 36.15 -4.89
C ARG A 660 43.11 36.19 -6.08
N TYR A 661 42.56 36.37 -7.27
CA TYR A 661 43.35 36.65 -8.48
C TYR A 661 43.56 38.17 -8.64
N GLU A 662 44.66 38.70 -8.10
CA GLU A 662 44.96 40.15 -7.95
C GLU A 662 44.80 41.02 -9.21
N ASN A 663 44.80 40.44 -10.42
CA ASN A 663 44.70 41.21 -11.67
C ASN A 663 43.32 41.14 -12.34
N LEU A 664 42.37 40.41 -11.74
CA LEU A 664 41.01 40.22 -12.25
C LEU A 664 40.06 41.20 -11.54
N ILE A 665 40.21 42.48 -11.84
CA ILE A 665 39.36 43.58 -11.36
C ILE A 665 38.05 43.69 -12.16
N PRO A 666 36.98 44.33 -11.62
CA PRO A 666 35.68 44.40 -12.29
C PRO A 666 35.71 44.94 -13.73
N PRO A 667 36.50 45.99 -14.09
CA PRO A 667 36.59 46.45 -15.49
C PRO A 667 37.25 45.46 -16.45
N SER A 668 38.08 44.55 -15.92
CA SER A 668 38.77 43.51 -16.69
C SER A 668 37.81 42.38 -17.01
N VAL A 669 37.20 41.80 -15.98
CA VAL A 669 36.31 40.63 -16.08
C VAL A 669 34.93 41.01 -16.65
N GLY A 670 34.37 42.13 -16.20
CA GLY A 670 33.03 42.57 -16.59
C GLY A 670 31.96 42.06 -15.64
N LYS A 671 30.81 41.70 -16.22
CA LYS A 671 29.66 41.12 -15.52
C LYS A 671 29.23 39.87 -16.28
N PRO A 672 29.95 38.75 -16.11
CA PRO A 672 29.46 37.48 -16.65
C PRO A 672 28.10 37.18 -16.04
N VAL A 673 27.23 36.54 -16.83
CA VAL A 673 25.95 36.01 -16.35
C VAL A 673 26.13 34.59 -15.86
N GLU A 674 26.94 33.81 -16.57
CA GLU A 674 27.31 32.46 -16.18
C GLU A 674 28.72 32.12 -16.67
N SER A 675 29.37 31.12 -16.09
CA SER A 675 30.71 30.68 -16.44
C SER A 675 30.89 29.17 -16.30
N ALA A 676 31.63 28.55 -17.23
CA ALA A 676 31.95 27.12 -17.16
C ALA A 676 33.42 26.84 -17.47
N MET A 677 33.98 25.84 -16.78
CA MET A 677 35.33 25.35 -17.03
C MET A 677 35.32 24.30 -18.14
N PHE A 678 36.26 24.42 -19.08
CA PHE A 678 36.45 23.38 -20.08
C PHE A 678 37.56 22.41 -19.68
N ASP A 679 37.18 21.21 -19.27
CA ASP A 679 38.08 20.18 -18.73
C ASP A 679 39.31 19.89 -19.60
N SER A 680 39.15 19.90 -20.92
CA SER A 680 40.23 19.52 -21.83
C SER A 680 41.40 20.51 -21.88
N ASN A 681 41.18 21.77 -21.52
CA ASN A 681 42.21 22.81 -21.60
C ASN A 681 42.28 23.74 -20.38
N GLY A 682 41.43 23.53 -19.37
CA GLY A 682 41.37 24.36 -18.16
C GLY A 682 41.06 25.82 -18.45
N ALA A 683 40.44 26.13 -19.59
CA ALA A 683 40.02 27.48 -19.90
C ALA A 683 38.59 27.71 -19.42
N LEU A 684 38.37 28.92 -18.91
CA LEU A 684 37.10 29.36 -18.38
C LEU A 684 36.32 30.11 -19.46
N TYR A 685 35.05 29.75 -19.65
CA TYR A 685 34.19 30.33 -20.67
C TYR A 685 33.06 31.11 -20.01
N GLU A 686 33.00 32.41 -20.27
CA GLU A 686 32.12 33.35 -19.60
C GLU A 686 31.05 33.87 -20.57
N ILE A 687 29.77 33.78 -20.20
CA ILE A 687 28.68 34.41 -20.94
C ILE A 687 28.58 35.89 -20.57
N ASN A 688 28.61 36.76 -21.58
CA ASN A 688 28.27 38.17 -21.41
C ASN A 688 27.08 38.54 -22.29
N GLN A 689 25.89 38.64 -21.69
CA GLN A 689 24.64 38.97 -22.39
C GLN A 689 24.68 40.38 -23.04
N VAL A 690 25.30 41.36 -22.37
CA VAL A 690 25.36 42.76 -22.84
C VAL A 690 26.17 42.86 -24.14
N HIS A 691 27.25 42.08 -24.23
CA HIS A 691 28.10 42.01 -25.42
C HIS A 691 27.73 40.88 -26.38
N GLN A 692 26.71 40.09 -26.04
CA GLN A 692 26.21 38.96 -26.84
C GLN A 692 27.36 38.02 -27.23
N GLN A 693 28.19 37.65 -26.25
CA GLN A 693 29.43 36.92 -26.49
C GLN A 693 29.74 35.88 -25.43
N ILE A 694 30.47 34.85 -25.85
CA ILE A 694 31.19 33.93 -24.98
C ILE A 694 32.66 34.37 -25.00
N PHE A 695 33.16 34.77 -23.84
CA PHE A 695 34.56 35.11 -23.63
C PHE A 695 35.32 33.86 -23.19
N LYS A 696 36.54 33.64 -23.71
CA LYS A 696 37.40 32.54 -23.28
C LYS A 696 38.58 33.12 -22.52
N ARG A 697 38.77 32.65 -21.30
CA ARG A 697 39.87 33.01 -20.42
C ARG A 697 40.83 31.83 -20.30
N GLU A 698 42.01 31.96 -20.89
CA GLU A 698 43.05 30.92 -20.80
C GLU A 698 43.66 30.90 -19.40
N ALA A 699 43.92 29.69 -18.87
CA ALA A 699 44.74 29.52 -17.68
C ALA A 699 46.17 30.05 -17.92
N ALA A 700 46.75 30.70 -16.92
CA ALA A 700 48.03 31.38 -16.97
C ALA A 700 48.83 31.14 -15.67
N GLY A 701 49.25 29.90 -15.45
CA GLY A 701 49.82 29.47 -14.17
C GLY A 701 48.72 29.26 -13.14
N ASP A 702 48.90 29.77 -11.92
CA ASP A 702 47.91 29.68 -10.83
C ASP A 702 46.86 30.82 -10.92
N THR A 703 46.67 31.40 -12.11
CA THR A 703 45.71 32.47 -12.37
C THR A 703 45.21 32.35 -13.80
N PHE A 704 44.40 33.31 -14.22
CA PHE A 704 43.85 33.36 -15.56
C PHE A 704 44.30 34.63 -16.30
N ALA A 705 44.31 34.57 -17.62
CA ALA A 705 44.66 35.72 -18.45
C ALA A 705 43.70 36.91 -18.20
N ASN A 706 44.24 38.14 -18.11
CA ASN A 706 43.45 39.36 -17.98
C ASN A 706 42.64 39.67 -19.26
N GLY A 707 41.47 40.31 -19.12
CA GLY A 707 40.52 40.65 -20.21
C GLY A 707 39.13 40.05 -19.94
N GLY A 708 38.03 40.55 -20.49
CA GLY A 708 36.70 40.00 -20.13
C GLY A 708 35.45 40.80 -20.53
N ALA A 709 35.50 42.12 -20.67
CA ALA A 709 34.32 42.86 -21.18
C ALA A 709 34.60 43.98 -22.18
N THR A 710 35.80 44.57 -22.16
CA THR A 710 36.07 45.82 -22.90
C THR A 710 37.12 45.69 -24.00
N PHE A 711 37.80 44.54 -24.10
CA PHE A 711 38.88 44.36 -25.07
C PHE A 711 38.31 43.99 -26.44
N GLN A 712 38.10 44.98 -27.31
CA GLN A 712 37.91 44.79 -28.75
C GLN A 712 39.26 44.74 -29.50
N SER A 713 40.24 43.95 -29.05
CA SER A 713 41.44 43.76 -29.88
C SER A 713 41.10 42.81 -31.04
N GLN A 714 41.51 43.15 -32.26
CA GLN A 714 40.99 42.53 -33.49
C GLN A 714 41.48 41.09 -33.81
N ASN A 715 41.93 40.25 -32.86
CA ASN A 715 42.32 38.86 -33.19
C ASN A 715 42.61 37.98 -31.96
N PRO A 716 41.67 37.13 -31.53
CA PRO A 716 40.42 37.63 -30.97
C PRO A 716 40.37 37.35 -29.46
N PRO A 717 40.09 38.37 -28.64
CA PRO A 717 39.79 38.22 -27.21
C PRO A 717 38.36 37.69 -26.97
N ASN A 718 37.51 37.58 -28.00
CA ASN A 718 36.16 37.01 -27.88
C ASN A 718 36.13 35.66 -28.60
N TRP A 719 35.75 34.59 -27.89
CA TRP A 719 35.71 33.25 -28.49
C TRP A 719 34.56 33.13 -29.49
N LYS A 720 33.39 33.68 -29.15
CA LYS A 720 32.23 33.74 -30.04
C LYS A 720 31.35 34.95 -29.75
N GLN A 721 30.80 35.58 -30.79
CA GLN A 721 29.70 36.54 -30.70
C GLN A 721 28.48 36.00 -31.44
N ASP A 722 27.32 36.07 -30.81
CA ASP A 722 26.05 35.63 -31.38
C ASP A 722 24.88 36.39 -30.73
N PRO A 723 23.98 37.02 -31.51
CA PRO A 723 22.82 37.71 -30.96
C PRO A 723 21.93 36.87 -30.03
N GLU A 724 21.90 35.55 -30.19
CA GLU A 724 21.13 34.65 -29.31
C GLU A 724 21.67 34.67 -27.86
N LEU A 725 22.95 34.99 -27.66
CA LEU A 725 23.57 35.08 -26.34
C LEU A 725 23.03 36.25 -25.49
N ALA A 726 22.24 37.15 -26.07
CA ALA A 726 21.48 38.13 -25.30
C ALA A 726 20.46 37.47 -24.35
N LYS A 727 20.09 36.21 -24.62
CA LYS A 727 19.17 35.41 -23.83
C LYS A 727 19.84 34.21 -23.14
N ALA A 728 21.16 34.11 -23.19
CA ALA A 728 21.88 33.00 -22.59
C ALA A 728 21.76 33.08 -21.07
N ILE A 729 21.22 32.04 -20.45
CA ILE A 729 21.02 31.96 -19.01
C ILE A 729 22.03 31.04 -18.33
N ASP A 730 22.58 30.08 -19.07
CA ASP A 730 23.49 29.08 -18.52
C ASP A 730 24.50 28.59 -19.58
N ILE A 731 25.67 28.10 -19.15
CA ILE A 731 26.73 27.53 -19.99
C ILE A 731 27.30 26.25 -19.37
N GLU A 732 27.51 25.24 -20.22
CA GLU A 732 28.23 24.02 -19.87
C GLU A 732 29.35 23.76 -20.87
N ALA A 733 30.48 23.23 -20.41
CA ALA A 733 31.66 23.04 -21.24
C ALA A 733 32.39 21.70 -21.05
N PRO A 734 31.73 20.54 -21.04
CA PRO A 734 32.40 19.26 -20.77
C PRO A 734 33.37 18.82 -21.88
N TYR A 735 32.97 18.99 -23.15
CA TYR A 735 33.75 18.61 -24.34
C TYR A 735 33.58 19.62 -25.49
N GLU A 736 32.39 20.21 -25.57
CA GLU A 736 32.00 21.31 -26.45
C GLU A 736 31.26 22.34 -25.59
N ILE A 737 31.07 23.56 -26.10
CA ILE A 737 30.38 24.61 -25.35
C ILE A 737 28.89 24.56 -25.65
N TYR A 738 28.12 24.28 -24.62
CA TYR A 738 26.67 24.29 -24.62
C TYR A 738 26.20 25.52 -23.88
N VAL A 739 25.20 26.20 -24.43
CA VAL A 739 24.61 27.38 -23.79
C VAL A 739 23.11 27.21 -23.85
N LEU A 740 22.48 27.32 -22.68
CA LEU A 740 21.03 27.38 -22.60
C LEU A 740 20.62 28.83 -22.80
N ALA A 741 19.78 29.05 -23.82
CA ALA A 741 19.21 30.36 -24.08
C ALA A 741 17.69 30.32 -23.91
N GLN A 742 17.17 31.29 -23.16
CA GLN A 742 15.74 31.39 -22.84
C GLN A 742 14.89 31.38 -24.13
N ASP A 743 13.85 30.55 -24.16
CA ASP A 743 12.95 30.27 -25.30
C ASP A 743 13.61 29.60 -26.52
N LEU A 744 14.93 29.44 -26.53
CA LEU A 744 15.69 28.88 -27.65
C LEU A 744 16.18 27.46 -27.36
N GLY A 745 16.23 27.10 -26.07
CA GLY A 745 16.77 25.84 -25.56
C GLY A 745 18.28 25.79 -25.64
N VAL A 746 18.83 24.57 -25.62
CA VAL A 746 20.26 24.34 -25.66
C VAL A 746 20.83 24.66 -27.05
N ARG A 747 21.90 25.44 -27.07
CA ARG A 747 22.71 25.78 -28.25
C ARG A 747 24.09 25.20 -28.09
N ARG A 748 24.64 24.68 -29.18
CA ARG A 748 26.01 24.18 -29.19
C ARG A 748 26.89 25.12 -29.99
N TYR A 749 27.90 25.68 -29.36
CA TYR A 749 28.87 26.54 -30.01
C TYR A 749 30.13 25.75 -30.36
N LEU A 750 30.50 25.82 -31.64
CA LEU A 750 31.76 25.30 -32.17
C LEU A 750 32.59 26.45 -32.73
N SER A 751 33.91 26.28 -32.74
CA SER A 751 34.86 27.27 -33.28
C SER A 751 34.67 27.56 -34.78
N GLY A 752 33.83 26.81 -35.50
CA GLY A 752 33.54 27.06 -36.92
C GLY A 752 32.29 26.39 -37.51
N GLY A 753 31.38 25.86 -36.68
CA GLY A 753 30.15 25.18 -37.12
C GLY A 753 28.87 26.01 -36.93
N PRO A 754 27.72 25.55 -37.47
CA PRO A 754 26.42 26.10 -37.11
C PRO A 754 26.13 25.91 -35.61
N ASN A 755 25.54 26.92 -34.97
CA ASN A 755 25.36 26.95 -33.51
C ASN A 755 24.07 26.23 -33.04
N THR A 756 23.29 25.68 -33.97
CA THR A 756 22.00 25.05 -33.70
C THR A 756 22.15 23.55 -33.55
N LEU A 757 21.67 23.04 -32.41
CA LEU A 757 21.41 21.62 -32.23
C LEU A 757 20.13 21.27 -33.00
N GLU A 758 20.28 20.61 -34.14
CA GLU A 758 19.12 20.07 -34.86
C GLU A 758 18.73 18.72 -34.26
N ARG A 759 17.42 18.42 -34.23
CA ARG A 759 16.88 17.13 -33.75
C ARG A 759 17.63 15.92 -34.32
N GLN A 760 18.00 16.01 -35.60
CA GLN A 760 18.68 14.93 -36.33
C GLN A 760 20.09 14.64 -35.80
N THR A 761 20.63 15.53 -34.97
CA THR A 761 21.95 15.40 -34.34
C THR A 761 21.92 14.50 -33.09
N TYR A 762 20.74 14.30 -32.48
CA TYR A 762 20.57 13.43 -31.31
C TYR A 762 19.73 12.21 -31.68
N ILE A 763 20.35 11.03 -31.60
CA ILE A 763 19.72 9.75 -31.96
C ILE A 763 18.72 9.30 -30.87
N ASN A 764 18.84 9.83 -29.65
CA ASN A 764 18.15 9.34 -28.45
C ASN A 764 17.25 10.38 -27.76
N LEU A 765 16.88 11.49 -28.43
CA LEU A 765 15.99 12.51 -27.85
C LEU A 765 14.64 12.57 -28.59
N LEU A 766 13.55 12.60 -27.81
CA LEU A 766 12.18 12.73 -28.27
C LEU A 766 11.79 14.21 -28.52
N ASP A 767 10.67 14.43 -29.22
CA ASP A 767 10.14 15.79 -29.46
C ASP A 767 9.72 16.49 -28.16
N SER A 768 9.29 15.71 -27.17
CA SER A 768 9.02 16.19 -25.81
C SER A 768 10.26 16.79 -25.17
N ASP A 769 11.42 16.17 -25.38
CA ASP A 769 12.67 16.52 -24.70
C ASP A 769 13.21 17.84 -25.28
N PHE A 770 13.09 18.06 -26.59
CA PHE A 770 13.38 19.36 -27.19
C PHE A 770 12.46 20.47 -26.69
N THR A 771 11.18 20.16 -26.50
CA THR A 771 10.21 21.12 -25.95
C THR A 771 10.49 21.41 -24.48
N ALA A 772 10.95 20.41 -23.72
CA ALA A 772 11.37 20.56 -22.33
C ALA A 772 12.65 21.42 -22.24
N MET A 773 13.67 21.13 -23.05
CA MET A 773 14.90 21.92 -23.12
C MET A 773 14.65 23.40 -23.45
N GLN A 774 13.65 23.73 -24.29
CA GLN A 774 13.29 25.13 -24.57
C GLN A 774 12.72 25.88 -23.36
N LYS A 775 12.19 25.14 -22.38
CA LYS A 775 11.63 25.66 -21.13
C LYS A 775 12.57 25.47 -19.94
N ALA A 776 13.72 24.84 -20.14
CA ALA A 776 14.70 24.63 -19.09
C ALA A 776 15.23 25.97 -18.59
N THR A 777 15.59 25.99 -17.31
CA THR A 777 16.14 27.16 -16.62
C THR A 777 17.62 26.99 -16.28
N ALA A 778 18.16 25.77 -16.34
CA ALA A 778 19.57 25.39 -16.12
C ALA A 778 19.94 24.15 -16.96
N LEU A 779 21.24 23.84 -17.08
CA LEU A 779 21.86 22.75 -17.83
C LEU A 779 22.33 21.56 -16.98
N ASP A 780 22.36 21.70 -15.65
CA ASP A 780 22.84 20.68 -14.69
C ASP A 780 22.18 19.30 -14.78
#